data_AF-A0A7X6TYE5-F1
#
_entry.id   AF-A0A7X6TYE5-F1
#
_cell.length_a   1.000
_cell.length_b   1.000
_cell.length_c   1.000
_cell.angle_alpha   90.00
_cell.angle_beta   90.00
_cell.angle_gamma   90.00
#
_symmetry.space_group_name_H-M   'P 1'
#
loop_
_entity.id
_entity.type
_entity.pdbx_description
1 polymer ?
#
loop_
_entity_poly.entity_id
_entity_poly.type
_entity_poly.pdbx_seq_one_letter_code
_entity_poly.pdbx_strand_id
1 'polypeptide(L)'
;MDKNWNLINIKDAEDWMSLGNKAVSLGELKRAGFNVPEGFVLSSTPTEAILSENGIKEEVAKALQKLDSSNIHQTAEEITLLTQALTLPDHLEAVILSQLNDQKLYAIRSSGTLEDLNEASFAGQYESFLNVSYQEVPRHIVNCIRSLWKEPILSYLVHQEQDPAKASMAVIIQEMVAADLAGVMFSINPTTGDDKQMVIEVIAGLGDSLVSGQADPESYLYNWYEAQVRMPKNASLLSKKALETLAVTLLNIQKLYGHPVDVEFAVKEGRNYFLQTRPVTRINYSGLKDQWSTADFKDGGVSATVSKPLMLSLYEYIWETELKRFLLESHILTEKELRKLSIVRFGRMYWNVSVVKAALAKVPGYKERKFDEELGIESTVEGGSATPWSPLTGARLLRMALAQNKIRKERSLNREPLKRELLAVYEQSLNALHKLEGQELKNAWIDLVHNLYLKSEGTYFWQIFLNNIHMGLARDAILKHTDQSTYYDLIGGITNISHLRPFYDLWDLSRIVRVHEKALTWWLEEPVENLVLAIQDVRQNQYFLSDFRKILNNYEYHSERELDVSWPDFSENPSPLIVSFRDTLTLDEAFSPESGKRKLHSNYLKALEDIQLSQGRKVANKLQEKAEQIRSMLWWREEFRDISTRYY
;
A
#
# COMPACT_ATOMS: atom_id res chain seq x y z
N MET A 1 9.11 27.12 -47.06
CA MET A 1 7.90 26.51 -46.50
C MET A 1 8.36 25.35 -45.64
N ASP A 2 8.85 25.65 -44.43
CA ASP A 2 9.09 24.63 -43.41
C ASP A 2 7.77 24.38 -42.68
N LYS A 3 6.90 23.57 -43.26
CA LYS A 3 5.82 22.97 -42.48
C LYS A 3 6.46 21.75 -41.81
N ASN A 4 6.78 21.89 -40.52
CA ASN A 4 7.21 20.79 -39.66
C ASN A 4 6.03 19.81 -39.53
N TRP A 5 5.94 18.84 -40.45
CA TRP A 5 4.91 17.79 -40.44
C TRP A 5 5.11 16.74 -39.34
N ASN A 6 6.20 16.89 -38.57
CA ASN A 6 6.51 16.18 -37.32
C ASN A 6 6.25 14.66 -37.40
N LEU A 7 6.88 14.02 -38.40
CA LEU A 7 7.12 12.58 -38.38
C LEU A 7 8.29 12.33 -37.43
N ILE A 8 8.02 11.69 -36.29
CA ILE A 8 8.96 11.56 -35.17
C ILE A 8 9.35 10.09 -35.06
N ASN A 9 10.64 9.79 -34.85
CA ASN A 9 11.04 8.41 -34.54
C ASN A 9 10.38 7.98 -33.23
N ILE A 10 9.88 6.75 -33.12
CA ILE A 10 9.23 6.26 -31.89
C ILE A 10 10.09 6.53 -30.65
N LYS A 11 11.42 6.40 -30.74
CA LYS A 11 12.35 6.66 -29.63
C LYS A 11 12.27 8.11 -29.11
N ASP A 12 11.91 9.06 -29.96
CA ASP A 12 11.88 10.48 -29.64
C ASP A 12 10.44 10.97 -29.33
N ALA A 13 9.48 10.04 -29.21
CA ALA A 13 8.11 10.35 -28.82
C ALA A 13 8.03 10.72 -27.32
N GLU A 14 7.97 12.02 -27.02
CA GLU A 14 7.94 12.56 -25.66
C GLU A 14 6.75 13.51 -25.41
N ASP A 15 6.22 14.14 -26.46
CA ASP A 15 5.13 15.11 -26.35
C ASP A 15 3.75 14.45 -26.42
N TRP A 16 3.14 14.22 -25.27
CA TRP A 16 1.82 13.58 -25.19
C TRP A 16 0.71 14.44 -25.81
N MET A 17 0.86 15.78 -25.84
CA MET A 17 -0.17 16.67 -26.38
C MET A 17 -0.34 16.50 -27.90
N SER A 18 0.75 16.21 -28.62
CA SER A 18 0.73 16.01 -30.07
C SER A 18 0.83 14.56 -30.52
N LEU A 19 1.25 13.63 -29.65
CA LEU A 19 1.48 12.22 -30.00
C LEU A 19 0.50 11.25 -29.34
N GLY A 20 -0.23 11.68 -28.32
CA GLY A 20 -1.08 10.80 -27.52
C GLY A 20 -0.27 9.82 -26.66
N ASN A 21 -0.95 9.17 -25.72
CA ASN A 21 -0.29 8.40 -24.66
C ASN A 21 0.35 7.10 -25.16
N LYS A 22 -0.24 6.42 -26.15
CA LYS A 22 0.33 5.16 -26.66
C LYS A 22 1.70 5.39 -27.28
N ALA A 23 1.83 6.44 -28.09
CA ALA A 23 3.09 6.79 -28.74
C ALA A 23 4.17 7.16 -27.73
N VAL A 24 3.84 8.02 -26.76
CA VAL A 24 4.78 8.44 -25.71
C VAL A 24 5.20 7.26 -24.85
N SER A 25 4.25 6.42 -24.45
CA SER A 25 4.55 5.21 -23.67
C SER A 25 5.48 4.28 -24.45
N LEU A 26 5.21 4.05 -25.73
CA LEU A 26 6.07 3.21 -26.57
C LEU A 26 7.48 3.79 -26.75
N GLY A 27 7.59 5.11 -26.88
CA GLY A 27 8.88 5.80 -26.91
C GLY A 27 9.66 5.69 -25.62
N GLU A 28 8.98 5.79 -24.47
CA GLU A 28 9.58 5.62 -23.15
C GLU A 28 10.14 4.20 -22.95
N LEU A 29 9.38 3.16 -23.34
CA LEU A 29 9.88 1.78 -23.35
C LEU A 29 11.16 1.65 -24.19
N LYS A 30 11.16 2.25 -25.37
CA LYS A 30 12.30 2.17 -26.29
C LYS A 30 13.52 2.89 -25.74
N ARG A 31 13.35 4.07 -25.13
CA ARG A 31 14.44 4.81 -24.46
C ARG A 31 15.00 4.06 -23.25
N ALA A 32 14.14 3.33 -22.54
CA ALA A 32 14.55 2.46 -21.43
C ALA A 32 15.29 1.17 -21.87
N GLY A 33 15.45 0.95 -23.19
CA GLY A 33 16.22 -0.16 -23.74
C GLY A 33 15.43 -1.45 -23.96
N PHE A 34 14.10 -1.41 -23.83
CA PHE A 34 13.26 -2.54 -24.20
C PHE A 34 13.18 -2.70 -25.71
N ASN A 35 13.04 -3.95 -26.18
CA ASN A 35 12.98 -4.26 -27.60
C ASN A 35 11.61 -3.87 -28.18
N VAL A 36 11.50 -2.62 -28.60
CA VAL A 36 10.34 -2.06 -29.28
C VAL A 36 10.64 -2.00 -30.79
N PRO A 37 9.77 -2.57 -31.67
CA PRO A 37 9.98 -2.51 -33.11
C PRO A 37 10.25 -1.10 -33.62
N GLU A 38 11.07 -0.99 -34.68
CA GLU A 38 11.36 0.30 -35.32
C GLU A 38 10.10 0.91 -35.92
N GLY A 39 10.10 2.23 -36.06
CA GLY A 39 8.95 2.94 -36.61
C GLY A 39 8.94 4.42 -36.27
N PHE A 40 7.85 5.05 -36.68
CA PHE A 40 7.64 6.48 -36.58
C PHE A 40 6.25 6.78 -36.04
N VAL A 41 6.08 8.01 -35.56
CA VAL A 41 4.80 8.55 -35.13
C VAL A 41 4.52 9.79 -35.96
N LEU A 42 3.43 9.76 -36.71
CA LEU A 42 2.88 10.96 -37.32
C LEU A 42 2.14 11.72 -36.20
N SER A 43 2.63 12.91 -35.85
CA SER A 43 1.97 13.77 -34.86
C SER A 43 0.53 14.10 -35.27
N SER A 44 -0.27 14.60 -34.33
CA SER A 44 -1.66 14.97 -34.60
C SER A 44 -1.81 16.30 -35.35
N THR A 45 -0.75 17.12 -35.37
CA THR A 45 -0.68 18.45 -36.01
C THR A 45 -1.12 18.46 -37.49
N PRO A 46 -0.76 17.47 -38.33
CA PRO A 46 -1.19 17.41 -39.72
C PRO A 46 -2.68 17.14 -39.91
N THR A 47 -3.47 16.71 -38.92
CA THR A 47 -4.89 16.37 -39.12
C THR A 47 -5.67 17.54 -39.71
N GLU A 48 -5.50 18.73 -39.12
CA GLU A 48 -6.13 19.96 -39.60
C GLU A 48 -5.65 20.36 -41.01
N ALA A 49 -4.36 20.16 -41.28
CA ALA A 49 -3.76 20.46 -42.58
C ALA A 49 -4.21 19.48 -43.67
N ILE A 50 -4.34 18.18 -43.35
CA ILE A 50 -4.88 17.15 -44.24
C ILE A 50 -6.32 17.51 -44.63
N LEU A 51 -7.17 17.85 -43.66
CA LEU A 51 -8.55 18.29 -43.94
C LEU A 51 -8.58 19.59 -44.76
N SER A 52 -7.67 20.53 -44.48
CA SER A 52 -7.61 21.82 -45.18
C SER A 52 -7.17 21.68 -46.63
N GLU A 53 -6.17 20.83 -46.91
CA GLU A 53 -5.65 20.62 -48.26
C GLU A 53 -6.58 19.75 -49.11
N ASN A 54 -7.40 18.91 -48.48
CA ASN A 54 -8.51 18.21 -49.13
C ASN A 54 -9.78 19.08 -49.27
N GLY A 55 -9.78 20.31 -48.73
CA GLY A 55 -10.90 21.25 -48.86
C GLY A 55 -12.17 20.86 -48.11
N ILE A 56 -12.08 20.04 -47.06
CA ILE A 56 -13.23 19.53 -46.28
C ILE A 56 -13.24 20.00 -44.81
N LYS A 57 -12.27 20.82 -44.43
CA LYS A 57 -12.08 21.27 -43.04
C LYS A 57 -13.28 22.04 -42.51
N GLU A 58 -13.82 22.97 -43.29
CA GLU A 58 -14.93 23.81 -42.83
C GLU A 58 -16.23 23.02 -42.71
N GLU A 59 -16.46 22.07 -43.62
CA GLU A 59 -17.61 21.18 -43.67
C GLU A 59 -17.62 20.25 -42.45
N VAL A 60 -16.49 19.61 -42.15
CA VAL A 60 -16.35 18.76 -40.95
C VAL A 60 -16.53 19.58 -39.68
N ALA A 61 -15.95 20.79 -39.60
CA ALA A 61 -16.12 21.66 -38.44
C ALA A 61 -17.58 22.10 -38.25
N LYS A 62 -18.30 22.42 -39.34
CA LYS A 62 -19.74 22.75 -39.31
C LYS A 62 -20.60 21.57 -38.86
N ALA A 63 -20.27 20.35 -39.26
CA ALA A 63 -20.96 19.15 -38.81
C ALA A 63 -20.75 18.94 -37.30
N LEU A 64 -19.50 19.03 -36.83
CA LEU A 64 -19.15 18.88 -35.41
C LEU A 64 -19.73 19.98 -34.52
N GLN A 65 -19.85 21.22 -35.00
CA GLN A 65 -20.48 22.31 -34.24
C GLN A 65 -21.97 22.10 -33.97
N LYS A 66 -22.65 21.32 -34.82
CA LYS A 66 -24.07 20.99 -34.65
C LYS A 66 -24.28 19.75 -33.79
N LEU A 67 -23.21 19.02 -33.45
CA LEU A 67 -23.29 17.76 -32.73
C LEU A 67 -23.86 17.95 -31.32
N ASP A 68 -24.91 17.22 -31.01
CA ASP A 68 -25.52 17.10 -29.70
C ASP A 68 -25.96 15.64 -29.44
N SER A 69 -26.52 15.36 -28.27
CA SER A 69 -26.93 14.01 -27.88
C SER A 69 -28.05 13.40 -28.74
N SER A 70 -28.75 14.21 -29.55
CA SER A 70 -29.88 13.78 -30.38
C SER A 70 -29.49 13.46 -31.83
N ASN A 71 -28.32 13.89 -32.30
CA ASN A 71 -27.93 13.80 -33.72
C ASN A 71 -26.57 13.13 -33.96
N ILE A 72 -26.05 12.37 -32.99
CA ILE A 72 -24.74 11.70 -33.05
C ILE A 72 -24.61 10.83 -34.31
N HIS A 73 -25.59 9.95 -34.55
CA HIS A 73 -25.60 9.03 -35.68
C HIS A 73 -25.57 9.78 -37.02
N GLN A 74 -26.45 10.77 -37.19
CA GLN A 74 -26.52 11.59 -38.40
C GLN A 74 -25.21 12.34 -38.67
N THR A 75 -24.60 12.91 -37.63
CA THR A 75 -23.32 13.64 -37.75
C THR A 75 -22.18 12.69 -38.12
N ALA A 76 -22.14 11.49 -37.55
CA ALA A 76 -21.16 10.46 -37.89
C ALA A 76 -21.27 10.03 -39.37
N GLU A 77 -22.50 9.84 -39.87
CA GLU A 77 -22.75 9.52 -41.29
C GLU A 77 -22.35 10.68 -42.21
N GLU A 78 -22.70 11.92 -41.87
CA GLU A 78 -22.32 13.12 -42.63
C GLU A 78 -20.79 13.24 -42.76
N ILE A 79 -20.05 13.12 -41.65
CA ILE A 79 -18.59 13.19 -41.67
C ILE A 79 -17.97 11.98 -42.39
N THR A 80 -18.58 10.80 -42.29
CA THR A 80 -18.13 9.61 -43.02
C THR A 80 -18.20 9.82 -44.54
N LEU A 81 -19.27 10.46 -45.03
CA LEU A 81 -19.42 10.83 -46.44
C LEU A 81 -18.41 11.93 -46.84
N LEU A 82 -18.26 12.99 -46.05
CA LEU A 82 -17.28 14.06 -46.30
C LEU A 82 -15.84 13.53 -46.40
N THR A 83 -15.50 12.53 -45.60
CA THR A 83 -14.15 11.95 -45.54
C THR A 83 -13.94 10.74 -46.46
N GLN A 84 -14.93 10.38 -47.29
CA GLN A 84 -14.85 9.18 -48.15
C GLN A 84 -13.71 9.26 -49.18
N ALA A 85 -13.44 10.45 -49.71
CA ALA A 85 -12.38 10.70 -50.69
C ALA A 85 -11.11 11.32 -50.07
N LEU A 86 -10.99 11.32 -48.73
CA LEU A 86 -9.86 11.89 -48.03
C LEU A 86 -8.57 11.14 -48.37
N THR A 87 -7.52 11.88 -48.74
CA THR A 87 -6.19 11.34 -49.04
C THR A 87 -5.11 12.10 -48.27
N LEU A 88 -3.94 11.49 -48.09
CA LEU A 88 -2.79 12.22 -47.57
C LEU A 88 -2.28 13.18 -48.66
N PRO A 89 -1.90 14.42 -48.33
CA PRO A 89 -1.22 15.30 -49.27
C PRO A 89 0.07 14.66 -49.84
N ASP A 90 0.29 14.76 -51.15
CA ASP A 90 1.41 14.10 -51.86
C ASP A 90 2.78 14.28 -51.20
N HIS A 91 3.05 15.47 -50.69
CA HIS A 91 4.31 15.79 -50.04
C HIS A 91 4.46 15.10 -48.67
N LEU A 92 3.36 14.92 -47.92
CA LEU A 92 3.36 14.22 -46.64
C LEU A 92 3.50 12.71 -46.87
N GLU A 93 2.79 12.18 -47.86
CA GLU A 93 2.95 10.80 -48.31
C GLU A 93 4.41 10.51 -48.71
N ALA A 94 5.02 11.36 -49.53
CA ALA A 94 6.42 11.21 -49.93
C ALA A 94 7.39 11.22 -48.73
N VAL A 95 7.17 12.10 -47.74
CA VAL A 95 7.99 12.14 -46.51
C VAL A 95 7.85 10.84 -45.72
N ILE A 96 6.62 10.37 -45.48
CA ILE A 96 6.36 9.14 -44.73
C ILE A 96 7.02 7.96 -45.44
N LEU A 97 6.70 7.75 -46.72
CA LEU A 97 7.21 6.66 -47.52
C LEU A 97 8.75 6.67 -47.61
N SER A 98 9.39 7.84 -47.68
CA SER A 98 10.87 7.94 -47.71
C SER A 98 11.57 7.36 -46.46
N GLN A 99 10.86 7.25 -45.34
CA GLN A 99 11.39 6.71 -44.08
C GLN A 99 11.11 5.21 -43.91
N LEU A 100 10.27 4.63 -44.77
CA LEU A 100 9.84 3.24 -44.68
C LEU A 100 10.63 2.37 -45.67
N ASN A 101 10.80 1.11 -45.31
CA ASN A 101 11.32 0.06 -46.18
C ASN A 101 10.17 -0.60 -46.95
N ASP A 102 10.31 -0.71 -48.27
CA ASP A 102 9.30 -1.25 -49.19
C ASP A 102 9.16 -2.79 -49.15
N GLN A 103 10.11 -3.49 -48.54
CA GLN A 103 10.10 -4.95 -48.35
C GLN A 103 9.49 -5.38 -47.02
N LYS A 104 9.13 -4.42 -46.14
CA LYS A 104 8.57 -4.70 -44.82
C LYS A 104 7.05 -4.45 -44.79
N LEU A 105 6.41 -5.08 -43.81
CA LEU A 105 5.04 -4.82 -43.43
C LEU A 105 5.00 -3.94 -42.17
N TYR A 106 3.90 -3.23 -41.97
CA TYR A 106 3.71 -2.28 -40.88
C TYR A 106 2.41 -2.54 -40.10
N ALA A 107 2.44 -2.17 -38.82
CA ALA A 107 1.27 -1.97 -37.99
C ALA A 107 0.97 -0.46 -37.91
N ILE A 108 -0.24 -0.07 -38.31
CA ILE A 108 -0.71 1.31 -38.26
C ILE A 108 -1.69 1.44 -37.12
N ARG A 109 -1.33 2.18 -36.08
CA ARG A 109 -2.08 2.24 -34.82
C ARG A 109 -2.44 3.68 -34.47
N SER A 110 -3.69 3.86 -34.11
CA SER A 110 -4.22 5.11 -33.57
C SER A 110 -3.66 5.40 -32.17
N SER A 111 -3.26 6.64 -31.94
CA SER A 111 -2.84 7.20 -30.65
C SER A 111 -3.59 8.52 -30.45
N GLY A 112 -4.78 8.45 -29.86
CA GLY A 112 -5.64 9.62 -29.66
C GLY A 112 -5.11 10.51 -28.53
N THR A 113 -5.19 11.83 -28.69
CA THR A 113 -4.74 12.77 -27.64
C THR A 113 -5.70 12.86 -26.45
N LEU A 114 -6.96 12.44 -26.64
CA LEU A 114 -7.98 12.39 -25.60
C LEU A 114 -8.21 10.97 -25.06
N GLU A 115 -7.37 10.00 -25.46
CA GLU A 115 -7.64 8.56 -25.30
C GLU A 115 -7.65 8.08 -23.83
N ASP A 116 -7.00 8.80 -22.91
CA ASP A 116 -6.91 8.42 -21.48
C ASP A 116 -7.20 9.59 -20.52
N LEU A 117 -8.21 10.42 -20.80
CA LEU A 117 -8.73 11.32 -19.76
C LEU A 117 -9.16 10.46 -18.54
N ASN A 118 -8.70 10.88 -17.34
CA ASN A 118 -8.47 10.14 -16.08
C ASN A 118 -9.48 9.07 -15.58
N GLU A 119 -10.60 8.81 -16.24
CA GLU A 119 -11.61 7.84 -15.79
C GLU A 119 -12.13 6.88 -16.88
N ALA A 120 -11.77 7.04 -18.16
CA ALA A 120 -12.21 6.12 -19.21
C ALA A 120 -11.24 6.07 -20.40
N SER A 121 -10.49 4.98 -20.50
CA SER A 121 -9.74 4.61 -21.70
C SER A 121 -10.70 4.28 -22.86
N PHE A 122 -10.50 4.84 -24.06
CA PHE A 122 -11.21 4.43 -25.29
C PHE A 122 -10.77 3.04 -25.81
N ALA A 123 -10.54 2.10 -24.90
CA ALA A 123 -9.96 0.80 -25.19
C ALA A 123 -10.71 0.10 -26.32
N GLY A 124 -10.01 -0.14 -27.43
CA GLY A 124 -10.49 -0.88 -28.59
C GLY A 124 -11.47 -0.14 -29.52
N GLN A 125 -11.72 1.17 -29.32
CA GLN A 125 -12.67 1.90 -30.18
C GLN A 125 -12.03 2.55 -31.41
N TYR A 126 -10.76 2.96 -31.33
CA TYR A 126 -10.01 3.46 -32.48
C TYR A 126 -9.42 2.32 -33.31
N GLU A 127 -9.32 2.54 -34.63
CA GLU A 127 -8.85 1.50 -35.55
C GLU A 127 -7.34 1.29 -35.47
N SER A 128 -6.94 0.02 -35.60
CA SER A 128 -5.56 -0.40 -35.82
C SER A 128 -5.53 -1.42 -36.95
N PHE A 129 -4.48 -1.38 -37.76
CA PHE A 129 -4.34 -2.22 -38.94
C PHE A 129 -2.99 -2.94 -38.89
N LEU A 130 -2.98 -4.26 -38.99
CA LEU A 130 -1.76 -5.08 -39.03
C LEU A 130 -1.46 -5.57 -40.45
N ASN A 131 -0.23 -6.01 -40.69
CA ASN A 131 0.25 -6.53 -41.97
C ASN A 131 0.06 -5.58 -43.16
N VAL A 132 0.15 -4.27 -42.92
CA VAL A 132 -0.02 -3.25 -43.94
C VAL A 132 1.22 -3.18 -44.80
N SER A 133 1.07 -3.34 -46.12
CA SER A 133 2.18 -3.18 -47.05
C SER A 133 2.62 -1.71 -47.14
N TYR A 134 3.88 -1.46 -47.50
CA TYR A 134 4.42 -0.11 -47.66
C TYR A 134 3.50 0.84 -48.47
N GLN A 135 2.92 0.34 -49.56
CA GLN A 135 2.06 1.12 -50.46
C GLN A 135 0.70 1.47 -49.84
N GLU A 136 0.25 0.68 -48.85
CA GLU A 136 -1.05 0.86 -48.20
C GLU A 136 -0.97 1.73 -46.93
N VAL A 137 0.24 2.01 -46.43
CA VAL A 137 0.46 2.83 -45.23
C VAL A 137 -0.29 4.17 -45.29
N PRO A 138 -0.20 4.99 -46.36
CA PRO A 138 -0.94 6.25 -46.47
C PRO A 138 -2.44 6.10 -46.28
N ARG A 139 -3.03 5.07 -46.91
CA ARG A 139 -4.47 4.78 -46.81
C ARG A 139 -4.89 4.43 -45.38
N HIS A 140 -4.09 3.62 -44.68
CA HIS A 140 -4.42 3.22 -43.32
C HIS A 140 -4.21 4.34 -42.29
N ILE A 141 -3.28 5.27 -42.54
CA ILE A 141 -3.16 6.50 -41.75
C ILE A 141 -4.45 7.31 -41.85
N VAL A 142 -4.99 7.50 -43.07
CA VAL A 142 -6.27 8.18 -43.26
C VAL A 142 -7.40 7.46 -42.54
N ASN A 143 -7.45 6.13 -42.57
CA ASN A 143 -8.48 5.37 -41.85
C ASN A 143 -8.38 5.57 -40.33
N CYS A 144 -7.17 5.58 -39.76
CA CYS A 144 -6.98 5.93 -38.34
C CYS A 144 -7.50 7.34 -38.02
N ILE A 145 -7.24 8.34 -38.87
CA ILE A 145 -7.78 9.69 -38.70
C ILE A 145 -9.32 9.68 -38.75
N ARG A 146 -9.90 9.00 -39.75
CA ARG A 146 -11.37 8.88 -39.91
C ARG A 146 -12.04 8.20 -38.71
N SER A 147 -11.31 7.34 -38.00
CA SER A 147 -11.84 6.69 -36.79
C SER A 147 -12.19 7.67 -35.66
N LEU A 148 -11.68 8.92 -35.68
CA LEU A 148 -12.07 9.99 -34.75
C LEU A 148 -13.57 10.29 -34.75
N TRP A 149 -14.24 10.10 -35.88
CA TRP A 149 -15.63 10.53 -36.08
C TRP A 149 -16.62 9.37 -36.17
N LYS A 150 -16.22 8.18 -35.74
CA LYS A 150 -17.15 7.05 -35.60
C LYS A 150 -18.17 7.35 -34.51
N GLU A 151 -19.39 6.85 -34.71
CA GLU A 151 -20.52 7.07 -33.80
C GLU A 151 -20.22 6.76 -32.31
N PRO A 152 -19.53 5.64 -31.94
CA PRO A 152 -19.20 5.38 -30.53
C PRO A 152 -18.27 6.43 -29.91
N ILE A 153 -17.33 6.96 -30.69
CA ILE A 153 -16.38 7.99 -30.25
C ILE A 153 -17.12 9.32 -30.03
N LEU A 154 -17.93 9.73 -31.01
CA LEU A 154 -18.72 10.97 -30.92
C LEU A 154 -19.72 10.92 -29.78
N SER A 155 -20.41 9.78 -29.61
CA SER A 155 -21.34 9.55 -28.49
C SER A 155 -20.64 9.73 -27.14
N TYR A 156 -19.47 9.12 -26.98
CA TYR A 156 -18.69 9.26 -25.76
C TYR A 156 -18.28 10.72 -25.49
N LEU A 157 -17.73 11.42 -26.50
CA LEU A 157 -17.26 12.80 -26.32
C LEU A 157 -18.41 13.73 -25.92
N VAL A 158 -19.59 13.57 -26.52
CA VAL A 158 -20.80 14.33 -26.16
C VAL A 158 -21.23 14.02 -24.72
N HIS A 159 -21.25 12.75 -24.31
CA HIS A 159 -21.65 12.35 -22.96
C HIS A 159 -20.67 12.80 -21.86
N GLN A 160 -19.40 13.00 -22.21
CA GLN A 160 -18.36 13.51 -21.31
C GLN A 160 -18.19 15.04 -21.38
N GLU A 161 -19.08 15.73 -22.11
CA GLU A 161 -19.03 17.17 -22.33
C GLU A 161 -17.67 17.66 -22.90
N GLN A 162 -17.00 16.79 -23.67
CA GLN A 162 -15.74 17.10 -24.35
C GLN A 162 -16.02 17.64 -25.74
N ASP A 163 -15.28 18.68 -26.13
CA ASP A 163 -15.39 19.30 -27.45
C ASP A 163 -14.80 18.38 -28.55
N PRO A 164 -15.63 17.80 -29.44
CA PRO A 164 -15.15 16.87 -30.46
C PRO A 164 -14.27 17.55 -31.52
N ALA A 165 -14.33 18.88 -31.66
CA ALA A 165 -13.46 19.62 -32.56
C ALA A 165 -12.01 19.70 -32.08
N LYS A 166 -11.75 19.42 -30.79
CA LYS A 166 -10.40 19.35 -30.21
C LYS A 166 -9.79 17.95 -30.28
N ALA A 167 -10.56 16.94 -30.69
CA ALA A 167 -10.06 15.59 -30.84
C ALA A 167 -9.03 15.56 -31.98
N SER A 168 -7.85 15.00 -31.70
CA SER A 168 -6.78 14.89 -32.67
C SER A 168 -6.15 13.49 -32.58
N MET A 169 -5.65 13.00 -33.71
CA MET A 169 -5.13 11.64 -33.82
C MET A 169 -3.68 11.68 -34.26
N ALA A 170 -2.79 11.18 -33.41
CA ALA A 170 -1.47 10.76 -33.86
C ALA A 170 -1.55 9.32 -34.38
N VAL A 171 -0.66 8.97 -35.30
CA VAL A 171 -0.65 7.63 -35.91
C VAL A 171 0.74 7.02 -35.76
N ILE A 172 0.81 5.90 -35.07
CA ILE A 172 2.02 5.09 -34.93
C ILE A 172 2.15 4.21 -36.16
N ILE A 173 3.29 4.28 -36.84
CA ILE A 173 3.68 3.48 -37.99
C ILE A 173 4.84 2.59 -37.53
N GLN A 174 4.53 1.37 -37.12
CA GLN A 174 5.48 0.46 -36.49
C GLN A 174 5.80 -0.70 -37.42
N GLU A 175 7.05 -1.13 -37.53
CA GLU A 175 7.42 -2.33 -38.27
C GLU A 175 6.71 -3.57 -37.70
N MET A 176 6.15 -4.38 -38.58
CA MET A 176 5.42 -5.58 -38.18
C MET A 176 6.37 -6.68 -37.73
N VAL A 177 6.10 -7.27 -36.56
CA VAL A 177 6.80 -8.46 -36.09
C VAL A 177 6.07 -9.70 -36.63
N ALA A 178 6.76 -10.52 -37.42
CA ALA A 178 6.25 -11.79 -37.92
C ALA A 178 6.22 -12.86 -36.82
N ALA A 179 5.42 -12.61 -35.79
CA ALA A 179 5.44 -13.28 -34.49
C ALA A 179 5.14 -14.79 -34.58
N ASP A 180 5.92 -15.59 -33.85
CA ASP A 180 5.63 -17.01 -33.64
C ASP A 180 4.57 -17.17 -32.53
N LEU A 181 4.61 -16.28 -31.53
CA LEU A 181 3.63 -16.14 -30.45
C LEU A 181 3.30 -14.67 -30.22
N ALA A 182 2.09 -14.37 -29.78
CA ALA A 182 1.70 -13.05 -29.34
C ALA A 182 0.85 -13.15 -28.07
N GLY A 183 0.84 -12.10 -27.28
CA GLY A 183 0.14 -12.14 -26.00
C GLY A 183 -0.06 -10.78 -25.36
N VAL A 184 -0.83 -10.81 -24.27
CA VAL A 184 -0.98 -9.70 -23.33
C VAL A 184 -0.49 -10.13 -21.96
N MET A 185 0.06 -9.18 -21.21
CA MET A 185 0.49 -9.45 -19.85
C MET A 185 0.14 -8.30 -18.91
N PHE A 186 -0.48 -8.66 -17.78
CA PHE A 186 -0.88 -7.75 -16.72
C PHE A 186 0.06 -7.93 -15.54
N SER A 187 0.63 -6.82 -15.06
CA SER A 187 1.57 -6.84 -13.93
C SER A 187 0.89 -7.04 -12.57
N ILE A 188 -0.45 -7.00 -12.55
CA ILE A 188 -1.36 -7.32 -11.45
C ILE A 188 -2.48 -8.22 -12.00
N ASN A 189 -3.09 -9.07 -11.18
CA ASN A 189 -4.29 -9.79 -11.59
C ASN A 189 -5.50 -8.84 -11.63
N PRO A 190 -6.04 -8.49 -12.82
CA PRO A 190 -7.12 -7.50 -12.94
C PRO A 190 -8.46 -8.02 -12.40
N THR A 191 -8.62 -9.33 -12.20
CA THR A 191 -9.86 -9.96 -11.70
C THR A 191 -9.90 -10.05 -10.17
N THR A 192 -8.77 -10.38 -9.56
CA THR A 192 -8.68 -10.61 -8.11
C THR A 192 -8.06 -9.45 -7.33
N GLY A 193 -7.37 -8.54 -8.03
CA GLY A 193 -6.59 -7.46 -7.42
C GLY A 193 -5.34 -7.96 -6.71
N ASP A 194 -4.91 -9.19 -7.03
CA ASP A 194 -3.69 -9.76 -6.46
C ASP A 194 -2.44 -9.13 -7.09
N ASP A 195 -1.87 -8.16 -6.38
CA ASP A 195 -0.67 -7.40 -6.75
C ASP A 195 0.60 -8.24 -6.79
N LYS A 196 0.58 -9.48 -6.27
CA LYS A 196 1.69 -10.44 -6.37
C LYS A 196 1.58 -11.36 -7.58
N GLN A 197 0.43 -11.36 -8.26
CA GLN A 197 0.14 -12.27 -9.36
C GLN A 197 0.07 -11.52 -10.69
N MET A 198 0.90 -11.96 -11.63
CA MET A 198 0.84 -11.54 -13.02
C MET A 198 -0.03 -12.51 -13.81
N VAL A 199 -0.76 -11.97 -14.79
CA VAL A 199 -1.54 -12.75 -15.75
C VAL A 199 -0.88 -12.59 -17.11
N ILE A 200 -0.55 -13.70 -17.76
CA ILE A 200 0.09 -13.71 -19.08
C ILE A 200 -0.75 -14.61 -19.97
N GLU A 201 -1.31 -14.04 -21.03
CA GLU A 201 -2.18 -14.74 -21.99
C GLU A 201 -1.53 -14.78 -23.35
N VAL A 202 -1.42 -15.97 -23.94
CA VAL A 202 -0.62 -16.20 -25.14
C VAL A 202 -1.40 -17.02 -26.16
N ILE A 203 -1.22 -16.65 -27.44
CA ILE A 203 -1.70 -17.37 -28.61
C ILE A 203 -0.54 -17.64 -29.57
N ALA A 204 -0.72 -18.63 -30.45
CA ALA A 204 0.19 -18.87 -31.56
C ALA A 204 -0.06 -17.87 -32.69
N GLY A 205 1.00 -17.36 -33.31
CA GLY A 205 0.93 -16.40 -34.42
C GLY A 205 0.66 -14.97 -33.97
N LEU A 206 -0.14 -14.22 -34.75
CA LEU A 206 -0.38 -12.80 -34.55
C LEU A 206 -1.45 -12.50 -33.50
N GLY A 207 -1.25 -11.42 -32.74
CA GLY A 207 -2.06 -11.01 -31.59
C GLY A 207 -3.49 -10.54 -31.86
N ASP A 208 -3.87 -10.27 -33.11
CA ASP A 208 -5.19 -9.68 -33.44
C ASP A 208 -6.38 -10.51 -32.94
N SER A 209 -6.26 -11.83 -33.01
CA SER A 209 -7.32 -12.73 -32.55
C SER A 209 -7.48 -12.75 -31.02
N LEU A 210 -6.44 -12.39 -30.27
CA LEU A 210 -6.49 -12.26 -28.81
C LEU A 210 -7.16 -10.97 -28.38
N VAL A 211 -6.76 -9.84 -28.97
CA VAL A 211 -7.33 -8.51 -28.65
C VAL A 211 -8.80 -8.42 -29.07
N SER A 212 -9.19 -9.10 -30.15
CA SER A 212 -10.59 -9.16 -30.61
C SER A 212 -11.44 -10.24 -29.92
N GLY A 213 -10.87 -11.04 -29.02
CA GLY A 213 -11.58 -12.10 -28.28
C GLY A 213 -12.04 -13.27 -29.14
N GLN A 214 -11.42 -13.50 -30.31
CA GLN A 214 -11.80 -14.55 -31.27
C GLN A 214 -11.05 -15.87 -31.07
N ALA A 215 -9.99 -15.88 -30.25
CA ALA A 215 -9.21 -17.07 -29.92
C ALA A 215 -9.17 -17.32 -28.41
N ASP A 216 -9.16 -18.59 -28.00
CA ASP A 216 -8.95 -19.00 -26.60
C ASP A 216 -7.43 -19.03 -26.28
N PRO A 217 -6.89 -18.09 -25.48
CA PRO A 217 -5.47 -18.09 -25.12
C PRO A 217 -5.09 -19.18 -24.11
N GLU A 218 -3.81 -19.56 -24.12
CA GLU A 218 -3.21 -20.20 -22.95
C GLU A 218 -2.96 -19.11 -21.88
N SER A 219 -3.68 -19.21 -20.75
CA SER A 219 -3.59 -18.26 -19.63
C SER A 219 -2.69 -18.78 -18.52
N TYR A 220 -1.63 -18.04 -18.22
CA TYR A 220 -0.61 -18.35 -17.23
C TYR A 220 -0.70 -17.39 -16.05
N LEU A 221 -0.53 -17.92 -14.84
CA LEU A 221 -0.41 -17.10 -13.63
C LEU A 221 0.99 -17.23 -13.07
N TYR A 222 1.64 -16.09 -12.85
CA TYR A 222 2.99 -16.02 -12.27
C TYR A 222 2.95 -15.22 -10.96
N ASN A 223 3.27 -15.84 -9.84
CA ASN A 223 3.45 -15.13 -8.57
C ASN A 223 4.90 -14.63 -8.51
N TRP A 224 5.11 -13.32 -8.66
CA TRP A 224 6.45 -12.73 -8.71
C TRP A 224 7.14 -12.65 -7.36
N TYR A 225 6.37 -12.71 -6.27
CA TYR A 225 6.89 -12.68 -4.91
C TYR A 225 7.45 -14.03 -4.47
N GLU A 226 6.77 -15.12 -4.84
CA GLU A 226 7.15 -16.50 -4.47
C GLU A 226 7.82 -17.28 -5.61
N ALA A 227 7.96 -16.66 -6.79
CA ALA A 227 8.43 -17.29 -8.03
C ALA A 227 7.67 -18.58 -8.39
N GLN A 228 6.35 -18.59 -8.15
CA GLN A 228 5.49 -19.74 -8.44
C GLN A 228 4.73 -19.56 -9.75
N VAL A 229 4.56 -20.66 -10.48
CA VAL A 229 3.88 -20.68 -11.77
C VAL A 229 2.68 -21.60 -11.71
N ARG A 230 1.54 -21.14 -12.22
CA ARG A 230 0.39 -21.98 -12.55
C ARG A 230 0.13 -21.92 -14.04
N MET A 231 0.24 -23.07 -14.68
CA MET A 231 0.05 -23.27 -16.13
C MET A 231 -1.25 -24.04 -16.38
N PRO A 232 -1.89 -23.89 -17.55
CA PRO A 232 -2.99 -24.76 -17.95
C PRO A 232 -2.50 -26.21 -18.12
N LYS A 233 -3.38 -27.19 -17.96
CA LYS A 233 -3.02 -28.63 -18.01
C LYS A 233 -2.34 -29.06 -19.32
N ASN A 234 -2.69 -28.40 -20.41
CA ASN A 234 -2.17 -28.69 -21.76
C ASN A 234 -1.28 -27.54 -22.28
N ALA A 235 -0.61 -26.80 -21.40
CA ALA A 235 0.26 -25.69 -21.79
C ALA A 235 1.35 -26.14 -22.77
N SER A 236 1.46 -25.46 -23.90
CA SER A 236 2.37 -25.82 -24.99
C SER A 236 3.11 -24.63 -25.59
N LEU A 237 2.62 -23.41 -25.41
CA LEU A 237 3.18 -22.21 -26.07
C LEU A 237 4.39 -21.63 -25.33
N LEU A 238 4.36 -21.58 -24.00
CA LEU A 238 5.46 -21.04 -23.20
C LEU A 238 6.09 -22.10 -22.29
N SER A 239 7.42 -22.18 -22.32
CA SER A 239 8.19 -22.87 -21.28
C SER A 239 8.21 -22.07 -19.98
N LYS A 240 8.43 -22.75 -18.84
CA LYS A 240 8.58 -22.09 -17.53
C LYS A 240 9.65 -20.98 -17.55
N LYS A 241 10.79 -21.22 -18.20
CA LYS A 241 11.88 -20.24 -18.32
C LYS A 241 11.48 -19.00 -19.15
N ALA A 242 10.73 -19.20 -20.23
CA ALA A 242 10.22 -18.09 -21.04
C ALA A 242 9.23 -17.24 -20.23
N LEU A 243 8.35 -17.88 -19.45
CA LEU A 243 7.41 -17.20 -18.57
C LEU A 243 8.12 -16.40 -17.47
N GLU A 244 9.14 -16.96 -16.81
CA GLU A 244 9.97 -16.26 -15.84
C GLU A 244 10.66 -15.03 -16.46
N THR A 245 11.15 -15.17 -17.70
CA THR A 245 11.79 -14.06 -18.43
C THR A 245 10.79 -12.94 -18.69
N LEU A 246 9.58 -13.27 -19.18
CA LEU A 246 8.51 -12.30 -19.40
C LEU A 246 8.08 -11.61 -18.10
N ALA A 247 7.92 -12.37 -17.01
CA ALA A 247 7.55 -11.83 -15.71
C ALA A 247 8.59 -10.84 -15.16
N VAL A 248 9.88 -11.17 -15.25
CA VAL A 248 10.96 -10.24 -14.86
C VAL A 248 10.96 -8.99 -15.74
N THR A 249 10.75 -9.15 -17.06
CA THR A 249 10.62 -7.99 -17.95
C THR A 249 9.42 -7.12 -17.57
N LEU A 250 8.26 -7.72 -17.29
CA LEU A 250 7.05 -7.01 -16.88
C LEU A 250 7.24 -6.25 -15.57
N LEU A 251 7.97 -6.81 -14.59
CA LEU A 251 8.35 -6.07 -13.38
C LEU A 251 9.19 -4.83 -13.69
N ASN A 252 10.15 -4.94 -14.62
CA ASN A 252 10.99 -3.81 -15.01
C ASN A 252 10.20 -2.74 -15.77
N ILE A 253 9.23 -3.15 -16.60
CA ILE A 253 8.28 -2.24 -17.26
C ILE A 253 7.42 -1.55 -16.19
N GLN A 254 6.80 -2.28 -15.26
CA GLN A 254 6.02 -1.70 -14.16
C GLN A 254 6.86 -0.69 -13.36
N LYS A 255 8.13 -1.02 -13.08
CA LYS A 255 9.05 -0.14 -12.36
C LYS A 255 9.34 1.15 -13.13
N LEU A 256 9.46 1.08 -14.46
CA LEU A 256 9.64 2.26 -15.31
C LEU A 256 8.46 3.22 -15.16
N TYR A 257 7.23 2.72 -15.27
CA TYR A 257 6.01 3.53 -15.23
C TYR A 257 5.53 3.90 -13.82
N GLY A 258 5.93 3.15 -12.80
CA GLY A 258 5.54 3.40 -11.41
C GLY A 258 4.10 3.02 -11.05
N HIS A 259 3.37 2.35 -11.95
CA HIS A 259 2.01 1.87 -11.75
C HIS A 259 1.80 0.51 -12.43
N PRO A 260 0.75 -0.27 -12.07
CA PRO A 260 0.45 -1.51 -12.77
C PRO A 260 0.21 -1.29 -14.27
N VAL A 261 0.71 -2.21 -15.09
CA VAL A 261 0.73 -2.10 -16.56
C VAL A 261 0.08 -3.31 -17.22
N ASP A 262 -0.58 -3.03 -18.33
CA ASP A 262 -1.04 -3.98 -19.35
C ASP A 262 -0.13 -3.82 -20.57
N VAL A 263 0.52 -4.91 -21.00
CA VAL A 263 1.53 -4.90 -22.06
C VAL A 263 1.18 -5.90 -23.15
N GLU A 264 1.10 -5.42 -24.38
CA GLU A 264 1.02 -6.25 -25.58
C GLU A 264 2.44 -6.63 -26.03
N PHE A 265 2.66 -7.91 -26.30
CA PHE A 265 3.96 -8.40 -26.74
C PHE A 265 3.86 -9.43 -27.87
N ALA A 266 4.97 -9.60 -28.58
CA ALA A 266 5.20 -10.64 -29.57
C ALA A 266 6.51 -11.36 -29.28
N VAL A 267 6.59 -12.63 -29.65
CA VAL A 267 7.82 -13.44 -29.61
C VAL A 267 8.17 -13.84 -31.02
N LYS A 268 9.40 -13.55 -31.45
CA LYS A 268 9.95 -14.03 -32.71
C LYS A 268 11.32 -14.65 -32.47
N GLU A 269 11.49 -15.91 -32.83
CA GLU A 269 12.75 -16.67 -32.67
C GLU A 269 13.30 -16.60 -31.24
N GLY A 270 12.38 -16.68 -30.26
CA GLY A 270 12.71 -16.58 -28.83
C GLY A 270 13.03 -15.17 -28.31
N ARG A 271 12.94 -14.13 -29.16
CA ARG A 271 13.10 -12.73 -28.76
C ARG A 271 11.75 -12.08 -28.50
N ASN A 272 11.63 -11.39 -27.36
CA ASN A 272 10.44 -10.64 -26.99
C ASN A 272 10.46 -9.26 -27.62
N TYR A 273 9.34 -8.84 -28.20
CA TYR A 273 9.08 -7.51 -28.74
C TYR A 273 7.89 -6.91 -27.99
N PHE A 274 8.03 -5.68 -27.50
CA PHE A 274 6.97 -4.97 -26.80
C PHE A 274 6.26 -4.04 -27.77
N LEU A 275 4.98 -4.31 -27.98
CA LEU A 275 4.19 -3.67 -29.01
C LEU A 275 3.43 -2.48 -28.42
N GLN A 276 3.00 -2.60 -27.17
CA GLN A 276 2.26 -1.53 -26.51
C GLN A 276 2.30 -1.69 -24.98
N THR A 277 2.09 -0.61 -24.26
CA THR A 277 1.91 -0.60 -22.80
C THR A 277 0.85 0.43 -22.41
N ARG A 278 0.05 0.13 -21.37
CA ARG A 278 -1.00 0.99 -20.82
C ARG A 278 -1.07 0.82 -19.29
N PRO A 279 -1.57 1.82 -18.54
CA PRO A 279 -1.95 1.61 -17.15
C PRO A 279 -3.12 0.63 -17.03
N VAL A 280 -3.11 -0.22 -16.00
CA VAL A 280 -4.30 -1.02 -15.64
C VAL A 280 -5.29 -0.11 -14.90
N THR A 281 -6.35 0.32 -15.59
CA THR A 281 -7.33 1.29 -15.05
C THR A 281 -8.50 0.65 -14.29
N ARG A 282 -8.77 -0.64 -14.51
CA ARG A 282 -9.84 -1.38 -13.82
C ARG A 282 -9.29 -2.62 -13.13
N ILE A 283 -9.38 -2.63 -11.81
CA ILE A 283 -8.99 -3.75 -10.96
C ILE A 283 -10.23 -4.18 -10.16
N ASN A 284 -10.66 -5.42 -10.35
CA ASN A 284 -11.71 -6.05 -9.55
C ASN A 284 -11.11 -6.79 -8.37
N TYR A 285 -11.90 -6.95 -7.29
CA TYR A 285 -11.50 -7.66 -6.07
C TYR A 285 -12.33 -8.92 -5.81
N SER A 286 -12.73 -9.61 -6.89
CA SER A 286 -13.71 -10.72 -6.85
C SER A 286 -13.26 -11.96 -6.05
N GLY A 287 -11.99 -12.03 -5.65
CA GLY A 287 -11.43 -13.13 -4.85
C GLY A 287 -11.44 -12.92 -3.33
N LEU A 288 -11.76 -11.72 -2.83
CA LEU A 288 -11.74 -11.42 -1.40
C LEU A 288 -13.06 -11.83 -0.74
N LYS A 289 -13.09 -13.05 -0.18
CA LYS A 289 -14.27 -13.57 0.54
C LYS A 289 -14.49 -12.93 1.91
N ASP A 290 -13.40 -12.49 2.54
CA ASP A 290 -13.38 -11.89 3.87
C ASP A 290 -13.17 -10.37 3.77
N GLN A 291 -13.53 -9.66 4.83
CA GLN A 291 -13.19 -8.25 5.05
C GLN A 291 -11.77 -8.15 5.63
N TRP A 292 -10.99 -7.22 5.08
CA TRP A 292 -9.59 -7.01 5.41
C TRP A 292 -9.37 -5.54 5.79
N SER A 293 -8.64 -5.29 6.86
CA SER A 293 -8.38 -3.91 7.33
C SER A 293 -6.91 -3.68 7.67
N THR A 294 -6.48 -2.43 7.46
CA THR A 294 -5.20 -1.90 7.95
C THR A 294 -5.35 -1.15 9.28
N ALA A 295 -6.52 -1.18 9.90
CA ALA A 295 -6.76 -0.58 11.22
C ALA A 295 -5.70 -1.07 12.21
N ASP A 296 -5.30 -0.21 13.14
CA ASP A 296 -4.19 -0.37 14.08
C ASP A 296 -2.79 -0.47 13.44
N PHE A 297 -2.63 -1.02 12.24
CA PHE A 297 -1.33 -1.01 11.53
C PHE A 297 -0.93 0.40 11.07
N LYS A 298 -1.92 1.24 10.70
CA LYS A 298 -1.67 2.63 10.30
C LYS A 298 -1.29 3.50 11.50
N ASP A 299 -1.97 3.32 12.64
CA ASP A 299 -1.80 4.16 13.83
C ASP A 299 -0.57 3.75 14.66
N GLY A 300 -0.14 2.47 14.58
CA GLY A 300 1.11 1.98 15.15
C GLY A 300 2.36 2.34 14.33
N GLY A 301 2.25 3.03 13.20
CA GLY A 301 3.39 3.46 12.36
C GLY A 301 3.90 2.41 11.36
N VAL A 302 3.61 1.12 11.55
CA VAL A 302 4.10 -0.02 10.75
C VAL A 302 3.66 0.01 9.29
N SER A 303 2.39 0.32 9.05
CA SER A 303 1.77 0.38 7.72
C SER A 303 1.22 1.77 7.41
N ALA A 304 1.67 2.81 8.14
CA ALA A 304 1.42 4.19 7.78
C ALA A 304 2.01 4.52 6.39
N THR A 305 3.07 3.79 6.01
CA THR A 305 3.70 3.81 4.68
C THR A 305 3.78 2.40 4.10
N VAL A 306 4.37 2.26 2.90
CA VAL A 306 4.63 0.94 2.31
C VAL A 306 5.69 0.23 3.15
N SER A 307 5.33 -0.92 3.72
CA SER A 307 6.21 -1.69 4.60
C SER A 307 7.29 -2.41 3.80
N LYS A 308 8.54 -2.34 4.27
CA LYS A 308 9.66 -3.07 3.67
C LYS A 308 9.48 -4.58 3.84
N PRO A 309 9.99 -5.44 2.92
CA PRO A 309 9.85 -6.89 3.02
C PRO A 309 10.35 -7.49 4.35
N LEU A 310 11.44 -6.96 4.89
CA LEU A 310 11.96 -7.36 6.20
C LEU A 310 10.92 -7.11 7.30
N MET A 311 10.37 -5.89 7.37
CA MET A 311 9.31 -5.56 8.34
C MET A 311 8.10 -6.47 8.18
N LEU A 312 7.62 -6.68 6.95
CA LEU A 312 6.49 -7.59 6.70
C LEU A 312 6.75 -9.00 7.22
N SER A 313 7.97 -9.53 7.05
CA SER A 313 8.33 -10.86 7.52
C SER A 313 8.32 -11.00 9.04
N LEU A 314 8.66 -9.93 9.77
CA LEU A 314 8.63 -9.90 11.24
C LEU A 314 7.18 -9.93 11.76
N TYR A 315 6.27 -9.21 11.10
CA TYR A 315 4.85 -9.16 11.49
C TYR A 315 4.03 -10.38 11.06
N GLU A 316 4.34 -11.00 9.93
CA GLU A 316 3.58 -12.14 9.42
C GLU A 316 3.45 -13.26 10.46
N TYR A 317 4.54 -13.52 11.22
CA TYR A 317 4.53 -14.49 12.31
C TYR A 317 3.45 -14.21 13.36
N ILE A 318 3.32 -12.95 13.78
CA ILE A 318 2.37 -12.58 14.83
C ILE A 318 0.93 -12.87 14.42
N TRP A 319 0.58 -12.61 13.17
CA TRP A 319 -0.79 -12.78 12.70
C TRP A 319 -1.08 -14.21 12.27
N GLU A 320 -0.22 -14.85 11.48
CA GLU A 320 -0.47 -16.22 11.00
C GLU A 320 -0.18 -17.29 12.05
N THR A 321 0.69 -17.01 13.03
CA THR A 321 1.09 -17.99 14.06
C THR A 321 0.56 -17.63 15.44
N GLU A 322 0.90 -16.47 16.01
CA GLU A 322 0.55 -16.17 17.42
C GLU A 322 -0.94 -15.91 17.62
N LEU A 323 -1.58 -15.13 16.74
CA LEU A 323 -3.04 -14.93 16.80
C LEU A 323 -3.79 -16.25 16.57
N LYS A 324 -3.35 -17.05 15.59
CA LYS A 324 -3.90 -18.40 15.36
C LYS A 324 -3.82 -19.25 16.61
N ARG A 325 -2.65 -19.31 17.24
CA ARG A 325 -2.40 -20.05 18.48
C ARG A 325 -3.30 -19.54 19.60
N PHE A 326 -3.38 -18.23 19.79
CA PHE A 326 -4.25 -17.60 20.78
C PHE A 326 -5.71 -18.03 20.59
N LEU A 327 -6.24 -17.96 19.36
CA LEU A 327 -7.64 -18.30 19.05
C LEU A 327 -7.96 -19.78 19.34
N LEU A 328 -7.02 -20.69 19.05
CA LEU A 328 -7.17 -22.13 19.27
C LEU A 328 -7.02 -22.51 20.76
N GLU A 329 -5.98 -22.03 21.43
CA GLU A 329 -5.73 -22.30 22.86
C GLU A 329 -6.82 -21.70 23.75
N SER A 330 -7.40 -20.58 23.31
CA SER A 330 -8.55 -19.94 23.95
C SER A 330 -9.88 -20.66 23.70
N HIS A 331 -9.90 -21.65 22.81
CA HIS A 331 -11.11 -22.32 22.32
C HIS A 331 -12.17 -21.36 21.74
N ILE A 332 -11.74 -20.23 21.19
CA ILE A 332 -12.63 -19.26 20.55
C ILE A 332 -13.02 -19.79 19.17
N LEU A 333 -12.02 -20.22 18.39
CA LEU A 333 -12.20 -20.87 17.09
C LEU A 333 -11.62 -22.28 17.13
N THR A 334 -12.13 -23.13 16.22
CA THR A 334 -11.56 -24.44 15.91
C THR A 334 -10.69 -24.38 14.66
N GLU A 335 -9.83 -25.37 14.43
CA GLU A 335 -9.01 -25.43 13.21
C GLU A 335 -9.82 -25.38 11.92
N LYS A 336 -11.04 -25.94 11.93
CA LYS A 336 -11.95 -25.92 10.77
C LYS A 336 -12.57 -24.54 10.50
N GLU A 337 -12.63 -23.70 11.52
CA GLU A 337 -13.17 -22.33 11.42
C GLU A 337 -12.08 -21.30 11.07
N LEU A 338 -10.80 -21.66 11.26
CA LEU A 338 -9.69 -20.79 10.91
C LEU A 338 -9.57 -20.61 9.40
N ARG A 339 -9.44 -19.35 9.00
CA ARG A 339 -9.06 -18.92 7.66
C ARG A 339 -7.76 -18.11 7.76
N LYS A 340 -7.22 -17.68 6.62
CA LYS A 340 -6.03 -16.83 6.56
C LYS A 340 -6.22 -15.58 7.40
N LEU A 341 -5.26 -15.24 8.27
CA LEU A 341 -5.43 -14.18 9.28
C LEU A 341 -4.85 -12.83 8.82
N SER A 342 -3.96 -12.85 7.85
CA SER A 342 -3.33 -11.67 7.27
C SER A 342 -3.07 -11.82 5.79
N ILE A 343 -3.07 -10.71 5.06
CA ILE A 343 -2.60 -10.64 3.68
C ILE A 343 -1.73 -9.41 3.49
N VAL A 344 -0.86 -9.44 2.48
CA VAL A 344 -0.12 -8.26 2.03
C VAL A 344 -0.67 -7.85 0.68
N ARG A 345 -1.08 -6.59 0.56
CA ARG A 345 -1.53 -5.95 -0.67
C ARG A 345 -0.87 -4.59 -0.82
N PHE A 346 -0.27 -4.32 -1.96
CA PHE A 346 0.41 -3.08 -2.29
C PHE A 346 1.45 -2.68 -1.23
N GLY A 347 2.20 -3.69 -0.75
CA GLY A 347 3.19 -3.56 0.32
C GLY A 347 2.63 -3.10 1.67
N ARG A 348 1.33 -3.27 1.91
CA ARG A 348 0.66 -3.01 3.18
C ARG A 348 0.09 -4.30 3.75
N MET A 349 0.19 -4.45 5.06
CA MET A 349 -0.37 -5.60 5.75
C MET A 349 -1.83 -5.32 6.13
N TYR A 350 -2.67 -6.33 5.91
CA TYR A 350 -4.07 -6.33 6.30
C TYR A 350 -4.33 -7.53 7.17
N TRP A 351 -5.15 -7.38 8.21
CA TRP A 351 -5.62 -8.49 9.02
C TRP A 351 -7.09 -8.82 8.70
N ASN A 352 -7.48 -10.08 8.92
CA ASN A 352 -8.80 -10.61 8.57
C ASN A 352 -9.85 -10.21 9.60
N VAL A 353 -10.58 -9.15 9.28
CA VAL A 353 -11.67 -8.62 10.13
C VAL A 353 -12.78 -9.64 10.28
N SER A 354 -13.14 -10.35 9.20
CA SER A 354 -14.22 -11.35 9.24
C SER A 354 -13.94 -12.49 10.22
N VAL A 355 -12.70 -12.98 10.30
CA VAL A 355 -12.31 -14.02 11.26
C VAL A 355 -12.34 -13.51 12.68
N VAL A 356 -11.83 -12.29 12.94
CA VAL A 356 -11.85 -11.68 14.27
C VAL A 356 -13.28 -11.39 14.72
N LYS A 357 -14.14 -10.86 13.85
CA LYS A 357 -15.57 -10.67 14.14
C LYS A 357 -16.27 -11.98 14.47
N ALA A 358 -16.01 -13.04 13.69
CA ALA A 358 -16.56 -14.38 13.96
C ALA A 358 -16.06 -14.95 15.30
N ALA A 359 -14.82 -14.66 15.68
CA ALA A 359 -14.25 -15.02 16.97
C ALA A 359 -14.91 -14.25 18.12
N LEU A 360 -15.02 -12.92 18.01
CA LEU A 360 -15.59 -12.05 19.02
C LEU A 360 -17.11 -12.22 19.18
N ALA A 361 -17.84 -12.60 18.12
CA ALA A 361 -19.27 -12.93 18.20
C ALA A 361 -19.58 -14.13 19.13
N LYS A 362 -18.57 -14.92 19.48
CA LYS A 362 -18.66 -15.98 20.48
C LYS A 362 -18.37 -15.50 21.91
N VAL A 363 -17.81 -14.29 22.07
CA VAL A 363 -17.52 -13.68 23.37
C VAL A 363 -18.77 -12.98 23.93
N PRO A 364 -19.19 -13.27 25.19
CA PRO A 364 -20.36 -12.63 25.77
C PRO A 364 -20.26 -11.10 25.80
N GLY A 365 -21.29 -10.41 25.33
CA GLY A 365 -21.37 -8.94 25.35
C GLY A 365 -20.75 -8.23 24.14
N TYR A 366 -20.20 -8.97 23.17
CA TYR A 366 -19.71 -8.39 21.93
C TYR A 366 -20.81 -7.68 21.12
N LYS A 367 -20.47 -6.52 20.56
CA LYS A 367 -21.31 -5.74 19.65
C LYS A 367 -20.48 -5.35 18.44
N GLU A 368 -20.80 -5.92 17.28
CA GLU A 368 -20.04 -5.72 16.03
C GLU A 368 -19.91 -4.25 15.64
N ARG A 369 -21.01 -3.48 15.68
CA ARG A 369 -20.99 -2.04 15.35
C ARG A 369 -20.04 -1.23 16.25
N LYS A 370 -19.99 -1.55 17.54
CA LYS A 370 -19.10 -0.87 18.49
C LYS A 370 -17.64 -1.20 18.18
N PHE A 371 -17.35 -2.44 17.78
CA PHE A 371 -16.02 -2.86 17.34
C PHE A 371 -15.61 -2.15 16.04
N ASP A 372 -16.52 -2.03 15.09
CA ASP A 372 -16.27 -1.32 13.83
C ASP A 372 -16.01 0.17 14.06
N GLU A 373 -16.84 0.83 14.90
CA GLU A 373 -16.68 2.24 15.28
C GLU A 373 -15.36 2.50 16.02
N GLU A 374 -14.95 1.59 16.92
CA GLU A 374 -13.68 1.71 17.68
C GLU A 374 -12.44 1.58 16.79
N LEU A 375 -12.52 0.82 15.70
CA LEU A 375 -11.41 0.58 14.77
C LEU A 375 -11.50 1.41 13.47
N GLY A 376 -12.52 2.28 13.34
CA GLY A 376 -12.75 3.06 12.13
C GLY A 376 -13.06 2.21 10.89
N ILE A 377 -13.65 1.01 11.08
CA ILE A 377 -14.04 0.10 10.00
C ILE A 377 -15.40 0.53 9.48
N GLU A 378 -15.53 0.69 8.16
CA GLU A 378 -16.83 0.98 7.55
C GLU A 378 -17.80 -0.19 7.76
N SER A 379 -18.92 0.08 8.45
CA SER A 379 -19.93 -0.93 8.77
C SER A 379 -20.72 -1.30 7.52
N THR A 380 -20.59 -2.55 7.06
CA THR A 380 -21.32 -3.06 5.89
C THR A 380 -22.66 -3.73 6.23
N VAL A 381 -23.04 -3.82 7.51
CA VAL A 381 -24.21 -4.58 7.97
C VAL A 381 -25.08 -3.75 8.92
N GLU A 382 -26.39 -3.67 8.64
CA GLU A 382 -27.37 -3.20 9.63
C GLU A 382 -27.67 -4.33 10.63
N GLY A 383 -27.23 -4.16 11.88
CA GLY A 383 -27.55 -5.07 13.00
C GLY A 383 -26.61 -6.27 13.08
N GLY A 384 -25.60 -6.17 13.95
CA GLY A 384 -24.62 -7.22 14.20
C GLY A 384 -25.22 -8.55 14.69
N SER A 385 -24.58 -9.65 14.33
CA SER A 385 -25.05 -10.99 14.67
C SER A 385 -24.77 -11.35 16.14
N ALA A 386 -25.81 -11.83 16.85
CA ALA A 386 -25.68 -12.41 18.18
C ALA A 386 -25.85 -13.94 18.09
N THR A 387 -24.94 -14.71 18.67
CA THR A 387 -25.04 -16.18 18.67
C THR A 387 -26.31 -16.61 19.41
N PRO A 388 -27.23 -17.38 18.80
CA PRO A 388 -28.43 -17.89 19.47
C PRO A 388 -28.08 -18.74 20.69
N TRP A 389 -28.85 -18.57 21.76
CA TRP A 389 -28.64 -19.34 22.99
C TRP A 389 -29.05 -20.81 22.79
N SER A 390 -28.16 -21.73 23.15
CA SER A 390 -28.44 -23.17 23.20
C SER A 390 -27.57 -23.82 24.29
N PRO A 391 -27.92 -25.02 24.80
CA PRO A 391 -27.08 -25.75 25.77
C PRO A 391 -25.66 -26.02 25.26
N LEU A 392 -25.51 -26.28 23.96
CA LEU A 392 -24.21 -26.45 23.30
C LEU A 392 -23.42 -25.13 23.26
N THR A 393 -24.10 -24.01 22.97
CA THR A 393 -23.51 -22.66 23.05
C THR A 393 -23.05 -22.37 24.47
N GLY A 394 -23.86 -22.69 25.48
CA GLY A 394 -23.50 -22.52 26.90
C GLY A 394 -22.27 -23.32 27.33
N ALA A 395 -22.17 -24.59 26.91
CA ALA A 395 -21.00 -25.42 27.18
C ALA A 395 -19.72 -24.89 26.52
N ARG A 396 -19.82 -24.39 25.27
CA ARG A 396 -18.71 -23.73 24.57
C ARG A 396 -18.27 -22.45 25.29
N LEU A 397 -19.22 -21.62 25.69
CA LEU A 397 -18.96 -20.39 26.46
C LEU A 397 -18.24 -20.70 27.78
N LEU A 398 -18.65 -21.74 28.49
CA LEU A 398 -17.98 -22.16 29.73
C LEU A 398 -16.54 -22.62 29.47
N ARG A 399 -16.30 -23.44 28.44
CA ARG A 399 -14.94 -23.89 28.09
C ARG A 399 -14.03 -22.72 27.73
N MET A 400 -14.52 -21.79 26.92
CA MET A 400 -13.80 -20.57 26.56
C MET A 400 -13.51 -19.71 27.80
N ALA A 401 -14.49 -19.50 28.67
CA ALA A 401 -14.29 -18.73 29.91
C ALA A 401 -13.27 -19.39 30.85
N LEU A 402 -13.27 -20.72 30.96
CA LEU A 402 -12.28 -21.47 31.75
C LEU A 402 -10.87 -21.35 31.14
N ALA A 403 -10.74 -21.50 29.82
CA ALA A 403 -9.47 -21.34 29.12
C ALA A 403 -8.92 -19.90 29.26
N GLN A 404 -9.76 -18.89 29.03
CA GLN A 404 -9.40 -17.47 29.21
C GLN A 404 -8.93 -17.18 30.64
N ASN A 405 -9.65 -17.68 31.65
CA ASN A 405 -9.26 -17.51 33.04
C ASN A 405 -7.94 -18.20 33.36
N LYS A 406 -7.71 -19.41 32.83
CA LYS A 406 -6.44 -20.14 32.98
C LYS A 406 -5.28 -19.35 32.36
N ILE A 407 -5.39 -18.99 31.08
CA ILE A 407 -4.40 -18.22 30.33
C ILE A 407 -4.07 -16.91 31.06
N ARG A 408 -5.10 -16.15 31.43
CA ARG A 408 -4.93 -14.88 32.14
C ARG A 408 -4.19 -15.06 33.47
N LYS A 409 -4.54 -16.09 34.25
CA LYS A 409 -3.94 -16.36 35.56
C LYS A 409 -2.48 -16.78 35.41
N GLU A 410 -2.19 -17.74 34.53
CA GLU A 410 -0.84 -18.23 34.25
C GLU A 410 0.06 -17.09 33.78
N ARG A 411 -0.40 -16.31 32.80
CA ARG A 411 0.37 -15.15 32.33
C ARG A 411 0.54 -14.13 33.44
N SER A 412 -0.52 -13.76 34.16
CA SER A 412 -0.42 -12.78 35.24
C SER A 412 0.62 -13.14 36.30
N LEU A 413 0.75 -14.43 36.64
CA LEU A 413 1.74 -14.92 37.60
C LEU A 413 3.18 -14.86 37.03
N ASN A 414 3.32 -15.00 35.71
CA ASN A 414 4.61 -15.11 35.03
C ASN A 414 5.11 -13.80 34.38
N ARG A 415 4.34 -12.70 34.39
CA ARG A 415 4.72 -11.44 33.70
C ARG A 415 6.08 -10.89 34.14
N GLU A 416 6.31 -10.80 35.45
CA GLU A 416 7.55 -10.25 36.00
C GLU A 416 8.77 -11.17 35.78
N PRO A 417 8.70 -12.49 36.03
CA PRO A 417 9.74 -13.43 35.60
C PRO A 417 10.06 -13.35 34.11
N LEU A 418 9.03 -13.29 33.26
CA LEU A 418 9.18 -13.23 31.81
C LEU A 418 9.83 -11.92 31.35
N LYS A 419 9.45 -10.79 31.94
CA LYS A 419 10.12 -9.50 31.70
C LYS A 419 11.61 -9.59 32.01
N ARG A 420 11.98 -10.15 33.18
CA ARG A 420 13.39 -10.29 33.58
C ARG A 420 14.16 -11.21 32.63
N GLU A 421 13.54 -12.32 32.24
CA GLU A 421 14.12 -13.25 31.27
C GLU A 421 14.38 -12.58 29.93
N LEU A 422 13.39 -11.89 29.36
CA LEU A 422 13.52 -11.21 28.07
C LEU A 422 14.57 -10.10 28.09
N LEU A 423 14.66 -9.33 29.18
CA LEU A 423 15.70 -8.29 29.32
C LEU A 423 17.09 -8.90 29.48
N ALA A 424 17.25 -9.94 30.30
CA ALA A 424 18.54 -10.61 30.47
C ALA A 424 19.04 -11.25 29.17
N VAL A 425 18.15 -11.87 28.40
CA VAL A 425 18.48 -12.45 27.09
C VAL A 425 18.89 -11.35 26.09
N TYR A 426 18.18 -10.23 26.08
CA TYR A 426 18.54 -9.07 25.25
C TYR A 426 19.93 -8.55 25.59
N GLU A 427 20.21 -8.25 26.87
CA GLU A 427 21.51 -7.75 27.32
C GLU A 427 22.65 -8.73 26.99
N GLN A 428 22.41 -10.04 27.17
CA GLN A 428 23.39 -11.07 26.81
C GLN A 428 23.65 -11.09 25.30
N SER A 429 22.60 -10.98 24.49
CA SER A 429 22.68 -11.01 23.03
C SER A 429 23.41 -9.78 22.49
N LEU A 430 23.09 -8.58 22.97
CA LEU A 430 23.74 -7.32 22.58
C LEU A 430 25.24 -7.35 22.88
N ASN A 431 25.64 -7.85 24.05
CA ASN A 431 27.04 -7.99 24.44
C ASN A 431 27.82 -9.02 23.61
N ALA A 432 27.12 -10.03 23.07
CA ALA A 432 27.71 -11.05 22.22
C ALA A 432 27.85 -10.55 20.78
N LEU A 433 26.81 -9.96 20.20
CA LEU A 433 26.75 -9.55 18.79
C LEU A 433 27.90 -8.64 18.37
N HIS A 434 28.30 -7.67 19.21
CA HIS A 434 29.42 -6.76 18.95
C HIS A 434 30.78 -7.43 18.75
N LYS A 435 30.90 -8.71 19.09
CA LYS A 435 32.17 -9.48 19.02
C LYS A 435 32.16 -10.53 17.92
N LEU A 436 31.04 -10.72 17.22
CA LEU A 436 30.88 -11.78 16.23
C LEU A 436 31.14 -11.25 14.82
N GLU A 437 31.72 -12.09 13.97
CA GLU A 437 31.95 -11.80 12.56
C GLU A 437 31.58 -13.00 11.68
N GLY A 438 31.43 -12.75 10.37
CA GLY A 438 31.21 -13.80 9.37
C GLY A 438 30.02 -14.71 9.67
N GLN A 439 30.29 -16.02 9.73
CA GLN A 439 29.24 -17.04 9.90
C GLN A 439 28.64 -17.05 11.31
N GLU A 440 29.41 -16.70 12.34
CA GLU A 440 28.92 -16.66 13.72
C GLU A 440 27.91 -15.53 13.90
N LEU A 441 28.20 -14.34 13.36
CA LEU A 441 27.26 -13.22 13.33
C LEU A 441 25.98 -13.60 12.60
N LYS A 442 26.09 -14.26 11.44
CA LYS A 442 24.92 -14.73 10.68
C LYS A 442 24.06 -15.70 11.50
N ASN A 443 24.67 -16.65 12.21
CA ASN A 443 23.93 -17.61 13.04
C ASN A 443 23.25 -16.90 14.22
N ALA A 444 23.93 -15.96 14.87
CA ALA A 444 23.37 -15.18 15.96
C ALA A 444 22.20 -14.29 15.48
N TRP A 445 22.31 -13.70 14.29
CA TRP A 445 21.23 -12.95 13.65
C TRP A 445 20.01 -13.84 13.37
N ILE A 446 20.21 -15.05 12.83
CA ILE A 446 19.12 -16.00 12.59
C ILE A 446 18.45 -16.37 13.92
N ASP A 447 19.21 -16.66 14.98
CA ASP A 447 18.65 -16.99 16.30
C ASP A 447 17.86 -15.81 16.91
N LEU A 448 18.41 -14.59 16.82
CA LEU A 448 17.73 -13.37 17.23
C LEU A 448 16.37 -13.25 16.54
N VAL A 449 16.34 -13.33 15.21
CA VAL A 449 15.12 -13.10 14.42
C VAL A 449 14.13 -14.26 14.55
N HIS A 450 14.59 -15.52 14.49
CA HIS A 450 13.70 -16.69 14.43
C HIS A 450 13.30 -17.23 15.81
N ASN A 451 13.94 -16.82 16.90
CA ASN A 451 13.62 -17.31 18.24
C ASN A 451 13.37 -16.16 19.22
N LEU A 452 14.36 -15.28 19.41
CA LEU A 452 14.33 -14.32 20.51
C LEU A 452 13.32 -13.19 20.27
N TYR A 453 13.36 -12.58 19.09
CA TYR A 453 12.40 -11.58 18.63
C TYR A 453 10.98 -12.13 18.66
N LEU A 454 10.73 -13.29 18.04
CA LEU A 454 9.38 -13.89 18.00
C LEU A 454 8.82 -14.17 19.40
N LYS A 455 9.68 -14.54 20.36
CA LYS A 455 9.28 -14.73 21.76
C LYS A 455 8.92 -13.41 22.43
N SER A 456 9.71 -12.35 22.21
CA SER A 456 9.44 -11.01 22.75
C SER A 456 8.16 -10.43 22.16
N GLU A 457 8.06 -10.41 20.83
CA GLU A 457 6.93 -9.90 20.06
C GLU A 457 5.64 -10.68 20.34
N GLY A 458 5.73 -12.02 20.36
CA GLY A 458 4.61 -12.88 20.72
C GLY A 458 4.14 -12.62 22.16
N THR A 459 5.05 -12.34 23.10
CA THR A 459 4.68 -11.96 24.48
C THR A 459 3.88 -10.67 24.50
N TYR A 460 4.33 -9.65 23.78
CA TYR A 460 3.67 -8.36 23.64
C TYR A 460 2.27 -8.50 23.01
N PHE A 461 2.16 -9.15 21.85
CA PHE A 461 0.89 -9.27 21.14
C PHE A 461 -0.14 -10.13 21.88
N TRP A 462 0.29 -11.17 22.59
CA TRP A 462 -0.63 -11.89 23.47
C TRP A 462 -1.19 -11.03 24.59
N GLN A 463 -0.41 -10.08 25.12
CA GLN A 463 -0.92 -9.11 26.09
C GLN A 463 -1.96 -8.20 25.42
N ILE A 464 -1.75 -7.77 24.18
CA ILE A 464 -2.76 -7.04 23.39
C ILE A 464 -4.05 -7.86 23.22
N PHE A 465 -3.95 -9.12 22.81
CA PHE A 465 -5.13 -9.98 22.59
C PHE A 465 -5.94 -10.17 23.88
N LEU A 466 -5.26 -10.40 25.01
CA LEU A 466 -5.89 -10.48 26.32
C LEU A 466 -6.54 -9.16 26.75
N ASN A 467 -5.88 -8.03 26.49
CA ASN A 467 -6.42 -6.70 26.76
C ASN A 467 -7.72 -6.48 26.01
N ASN A 468 -7.76 -6.78 24.71
CA ASN A 468 -8.96 -6.57 23.89
C ASN A 468 -10.18 -7.34 24.42
N ILE A 469 -10.01 -8.61 24.82
CA ILE A 469 -11.12 -9.40 25.38
C ILE A 469 -11.54 -8.89 26.77
N HIS A 470 -10.58 -8.74 27.69
CA HIS A 470 -10.92 -8.47 29.08
C HIS A 470 -11.28 -7.01 29.36
N MET A 471 -10.68 -6.05 28.64
CA MET A 471 -11.02 -4.64 28.78
C MET A 471 -12.43 -4.36 28.28
N GLY A 472 -12.87 -4.97 27.17
CA GLY A 472 -14.26 -4.84 26.70
C GLY A 472 -15.28 -5.26 27.78
N LEU A 473 -15.07 -6.44 28.37
CA LEU A 473 -15.91 -6.96 29.44
C LEU A 473 -15.88 -6.10 30.71
N ALA A 474 -14.70 -5.58 31.08
CA ALA A 474 -14.53 -4.77 32.27
C ALA A 474 -15.12 -3.36 32.08
N ARG A 475 -14.93 -2.76 30.90
CA ARG A 475 -15.54 -1.48 30.51
C ARG A 475 -17.05 -1.54 30.57
N ASP A 476 -17.67 -2.54 29.97
CA ASP A 476 -19.13 -2.69 30.01
C ASP A 476 -19.65 -2.92 31.44
N ALA A 477 -18.85 -3.55 32.31
CA ALA A 477 -19.20 -3.70 33.72
C ALA A 477 -19.10 -2.37 34.50
N ILE A 478 -18.16 -1.50 34.17
CA ILE A 478 -18.01 -0.16 34.78
C ILE A 478 -19.11 0.78 34.27
N LEU A 479 -19.33 0.85 32.95
CA LEU A 479 -20.33 1.72 32.32
C LEU A 479 -21.79 1.37 32.68
N LYS A 480 -22.05 0.18 33.24
CA LYS A 480 -23.36 -0.12 33.85
C LYS A 480 -23.67 0.74 35.08
N HIS A 481 -22.63 1.29 35.70
CA HIS A 481 -22.71 2.04 36.95
C HIS A 481 -22.21 3.48 36.80
N THR A 482 -21.55 3.82 35.70
CA THR A 482 -20.91 5.11 35.49
C THR A 482 -21.17 5.63 34.08
N ASP A 483 -20.98 6.93 33.88
CA ASP A 483 -20.89 7.50 32.55
C ASP A 483 -19.49 7.28 31.93
N GLN A 484 -19.33 7.75 30.69
CA GLN A 484 -18.08 7.61 29.94
C GLN A 484 -16.95 8.46 30.52
N SER A 485 -17.25 9.65 31.06
CA SER A 485 -16.25 10.53 31.69
C SER A 485 -15.64 9.84 32.92
N THR A 486 -16.49 9.36 33.82
CA THR A 486 -16.07 8.68 35.05
C THR A 486 -15.30 7.40 34.73
N TYR A 487 -15.70 6.66 33.68
CA TYR A 487 -14.93 5.52 33.21
C TYR A 487 -13.48 5.90 32.87
N TYR A 488 -13.28 7.00 32.13
CA TYR A 488 -11.94 7.47 31.78
C TYR A 488 -11.15 7.95 33.01
N ASP A 489 -11.78 8.61 33.97
CA ASP A 489 -11.14 8.98 35.24
C ASP A 489 -10.69 7.74 36.03
N LEU A 490 -11.47 6.65 36.02
CA LEU A 490 -11.13 5.40 36.70
C LEU A 490 -9.94 4.66 36.06
N ILE A 491 -9.84 4.67 34.74
CA ILE A 491 -8.76 3.96 34.02
C ILE A 491 -7.51 4.83 33.75
N GLY A 492 -7.63 6.16 33.85
CA GLY A 492 -6.58 7.13 33.54
C GLY A 492 -5.55 7.36 34.65
N GLY A 493 -4.44 8.02 34.35
CA GLY A 493 -3.41 8.32 35.37
C GLY A 493 -2.54 7.12 35.76
N ILE A 494 -2.34 6.19 34.83
CA ILE A 494 -1.32 5.15 34.98
C ILE A 494 0.04 5.84 34.99
N THR A 495 0.85 5.59 36.03
CA THR A 495 2.16 6.20 36.20
C THR A 495 3.27 5.21 35.82
N ASN A 496 4.47 5.73 35.55
CA ASN A 496 5.67 4.94 35.24
C ASN A 496 5.49 3.98 34.04
N ILE A 497 4.85 4.48 32.99
CA ILE A 497 4.71 3.77 31.71
C ILE A 497 6.07 3.83 30.99
N SER A 498 6.60 2.69 30.56
CA SER A 498 7.90 2.55 29.87
C SER A 498 8.18 3.62 28.82
N HIS A 499 7.32 3.76 27.81
CA HIS A 499 7.52 4.71 26.71
C HIS A 499 7.44 6.20 27.12
N LEU A 500 6.95 6.50 28.34
CA LEU A 500 6.93 7.86 28.88
C LEU A 500 8.17 8.20 29.71
N ARG A 501 9.01 7.20 30.06
CA ARG A 501 10.21 7.41 30.88
C ARG A 501 11.24 8.35 30.24
N PRO A 502 11.52 8.31 28.91
CA PRO A 502 12.40 9.29 28.28
C PRO A 502 11.96 10.73 28.55
N PHE A 503 10.66 11.01 28.44
CA PHE A 503 10.11 12.35 28.70
C PHE A 503 10.25 12.78 30.16
N TYR A 504 10.12 11.85 31.11
CA TYR A 504 10.31 12.15 32.53
C TYR A 504 11.78 12.49 32.83
N ASP A 505 12.71 11.71 32.31
CA ASP A 505 14.14 11.93 32.53
C ASP A 505 14.62 13.22 31.85
N LEU A 506 14.13 13.50 30.63
CA LEU A 506 14.38 14.76 29.93
C LEU A 506 13.78 15.95 30.68
N TRP A 507 12.57 15.81 31.23
CA TRP A 507 11.96 16.84 32.05
C TRP A 507 12.81 17.16 33.28
N ASP A 508 13.21 16.14 34.04
CA ASP A 508 14.01 16.33 35.26
C ASP A 508 15.35 16.99 34.94
N LEU A 509 16.04 16.54 33.89
CA LEU A 509 17.27 17.17 33.42
C LEU A 509 17.04 18.62 32.99
N SER A 510 15.92 18.89 32.29
CA SER A 510 15.63 20.23 31.78
C SER A 510 15.48 21.24 32.92
N ARG A 511 14.91 20.84 34.06
CA ARG A 511 14.74 21.69 35.23
C ARG A 511 16.06 21.99 35.92
N ILE A 512 17.01 21.06 35.89
CA ILE A 512 18.38 21.31 36.36
C ILE A 512 19.06 22.32 35.42
N VAL A 513 19.05 22.07 34.10
CA VAL A 513 19.69 22.94 33.10
C VAL A 513 19.15 24.37 33.12
N ARG A 514 17.84 24.55 33.31
CA ARG A 514 17.16 25.86 33.40
C ARG A 514 17.74 26.80 34.45
N VAL A 515 18.26 26.25 35.54
CA VAL A 515 18.84 27.05 36.64
C VAL A 515 20.25 27.55 36.30
N HIS A 516 20.86 27.02 35.23
CA HIS A 516 22.20 27.38 34.78
C HIS A 516 22.16 28.14 33.45
N GLU A 517 22.14 29.47 33.53
CA GLU A 517 22.00 30.38 32.37
C GLU A 517 22.90 30.01 31.19
N LYS A 518 24.21 29.82 31.41
CA LYS A 518 25.15 29.45 30.35
C LYS A 518 24.81 28.11 29.67
N ALA A 519 24.33 27.13 30.44
CA ALA A 519 23.94 25.83 29.88
C ALA A 519 22.62 25.95 29.11
N LEU A 520 21.65 26.69 29.66
CA LEU A 520 20.36 26.93 29.01
C LEU A 520 20.54 27.64 27.66
N THR A 521 21.29 28.74 27.62
CA THR A 521 21.59 29.46 26.38
C THR A 521 22.27 28.55 25.36
N TRP A 522 23.27 27.77 25.80
CA TRP A 522 23.98 26.86 24.91
C TRP A 522 23.07 25.80 24.28
N TRP A 523 22.24 25.11 25.07
CA TRP A 523 21.30 24.10 24.54
C TRP A 523 20.23 24.67 23.60
N LEU A 524 19.81 25.92 23.81
CA LEU A 524 18.79 26.60 22.99
C LEU A 524 19.36 27.14 21.67
N GLU A 525 20.58 27.68 21.69
CA GLU A 525 21.14 28.44 20.55
C GLU A 525 22.10 27.62 19.68
N GLU A 526 22.78 26.60 20.23
CA GLU A 526 23.75 25.80 19.47
C GLU A 526 23.03 24.96 18.38
N PRO A 527 23.56 24.90 17.14
CA PRO A 527 23.01 24.01 16.11
C PRO A 527 22.96 22.55 16.56
N VAL A 528 21.92 21.81 16.15
CA VAL A 528 21.70 20.42 16.59
C VAL A 528 22.88 19.53 16.19
N GLU A 529 23.47 19.77 15.03
CA GLU A 529 24.63 19.04 14.52
C GLU A 529 25.84 19.18 15.45
N ASN A 530 26.05 20.36 16.02
CA ASN A 530 27.13 20.61 16.98
C ASN A 530 26.83 19.93 18.33
N LEU A 531 25.56 19.91 18.75
CA LEU A 531 25.14 19.18 19.96
C LEU A 531 25.38 17.68 19.82
N VAL A 532 25.07 17.09 18.66
CA VAL A 532 25.35 15.67 18.37
C VAL A 532 26.84 15.37 18.57
N LEU A 533 27.73 16.19 17.98
CA LEU A 533 29.18 16.03 18.13
C LEU A 533 29.62 16.17 19.60
N ALA A 534 29.07 17.15 20.33
CA ALA A 534 29.40 17.39 21.73
C ALA A 534 28.98 16.23 22.66
N ILE A 535 27.86 15.56 22.36
CA ILE A 535 27.38 14.38 23.10
C ILE A 535 28.26 13.14 22.83
N GLN A 536 28.90 13.07 21.66
CA GLN A 536 29.81 11.97 21.33
C GLN A 536 31.18 12.10 22.04
N ASP A 537 31.77 13.29 22.13
CA ASP A 537 33.07 13.56 22.76
C ASP A 537 32.95 14.16 24.19
N VAL A 538 32.23 13.46 25.08
CA VAL A 538 32.04 13.90 26.47
C VAL A 538 33.31 13.65 27.27
N ARG A 539 34.18 14.66 27.38
CA ARG A 539 35.38 14.62 28.24
C ARG A 539 35.14 15.13 29.66
N GLN A 540 34.12 15.98 29.85
CA GLN A 540 33.66 16.54 31.12
C GLN A 540 32.16 16.81 31.06
N ASN A 541 31.46 16.90 32.19
CA ASN A 541 30.02 17.20 32.25
C ASN A 541 29.71 18.69 32.00
N GLN A 542 30.36 19.28 31.01
CA GLN A 542 30.08 20.66 30.60
C GLN A 542 28.64 20.71 30.07
N TYR A 543 27.87 21.70 30.53
CA TYR A 543 26.47 21.89 30.15
C TYR A 543 25.58 20.64 30.35
N PHE A 544 25.90 19.78 31.31
CA PHE A 544 25.13 18.56 31.62
C PHE A 544 25.13 17.50 30.50
N LEU A 545 26.12 17.52 29.61
CA LEU A 545 26.26 16.57 28.53
C LEU A 545 26.41 15.11 28.98
N SER A 546 27.09 14.85 30.11
CA SER A 546 27.20 13.51 30.68
C SER A 546 25.86 13.00 31.21
N ASP A 547 25.02 13.88 31.74
CA ASP A 547 23.69 13.51 32.24
C ASP A 547 22.73 13.26 31.08
N PHE A 548 22.75 14.11 30.05
CA PHE A 548 22.01 13.85 28.80
C PHE A 548 22.46 12.53 28.15
N ARG A 549 23.76 12.26 28.09
CA ARG A 549 24.28 11.00 27.52
C ARG A 549 23.83 9.77 28.29
N LYS A 550 23.65 9.84 29.61
CA LYS A 550 23.06 8.73 30.38
C LYS A 550 21.61 8.46 29.95
N ILE A 551 20.83 9.53 29.74
CA ILE A 551 19.46 9.41 29.23
C ILE A 551 19.49 8.78 27.84
N LEU A 552 20.34 9.28 26.95
CA LEU A 552 20.51 8.73 25.60
C LEU A 552 20.82 7.23 25.64
N ASN A 553 21.81 6.79 26.42
CA ASN A 553 22.18 5.38 26.53
C ASN A 553 21.04 4.51 27.10
N ASN A 554 20.22 5.04 28.01
CA ASN A 554 19.10 4.29 28.58
C ASN A 554 17.98 4.03 27.56
N TYR A 555 17.88 4.86 26.53
CA TYR A 555 16.81 4.90 25.54
C TYR A 555 17.32 4.81 24.10
N GLU A 556 18.55 4.31 23.91
CA GLU A 556 19.26 4.38 22.63
C GLU A 556 18.55 3.60 21.51
N TYR A 557 17.82 2.55 21.89
CA TYR A 557 17.03 1.68 21.01
C TYR A 557 15.70 2.31 20.55
N HIS A 558 15.30 3.47 21.08
CA HIS A 558 14.11 4.16 20.58
C HIS A 558 14.40 4.87 19.26
N SER A 559 13.35 5.09 18.48
CA SER A 559 13.41 5.80 17.20
C SER A 559 12.16 6.64 17.01
N GLU A 560 12.21 7.63 16.12
CA GLU A 560 10.99 8.30 15.62
C GLU A 560 10.03 7.31 14.94
N ARG A 561 10.56 6.18 14.46
CA ARG A 561 9.79 5.06 13.89
C ARG A 561 10.26 3.73 14.48
N GLU A 562 9.92 3.50 15.75
CA GLU A 562 10.26 2.28 16.53
C GLU A 562 9.99 0.95 15.80
N LEU A 563 9.02 0.92 14.89
CA LEU A 563 8.59 -0.28 14.19
C LEU A 563 8.99 -0.29 12.71
N ASP A 564 10.11 0.36 12.38
CA ASP A 564 10.78 0.29 11.08
C ASP A 564 12.30 0.20 11.30
N VAL A 565 12.87 -1.00 11.27
CA VAL A 565 14.31 -1.29 11.50
C VAL A 565 15.24 -0.63 10.47
N SER A 566 14.69 0.07 9.48
CA SER A 566 15.47 0.84 8.53
C SER A 566 15.54 2.33 8.85
N TRP A 567 14.84 2.77 9.90
CA TRP A 567 14.91 4.10 10.45
C TRP A 567 15.95 4.13 11.56
N PRO A 568 16.79 5.17 11.64
CA PRO A 568 17.83 5.21 12.66
C PRO A 568 17.23 5.24 14.06
N ASP A 569 17.84 4.50 14.97
CA ASP A 569 17.59 4.63 16.40
C ASP A 569 18.32 5.86 16.97
N PHE A 570 18.15 6.14 18.26
CA PHE A 570 18.81 7.28 18.92
C PHE A 570 20.32 7.08 19.09
N SER A 571 20.80 5.83 19.09
CA SER A 571 22.24 5.53 19.08
C SER A 571 22.90 5.96 17.77
N GLU A 572 22.20 5.74 16.65
CA GLU A 572 22.63 6.10 15.29
C GLU A 572 22.41 7.58 15.00
N ASN A 573 21.27 8.15 15.44
CA ASN A 573 20.92 9.56 15.29
C ASN A 573 20.20 10.12 16.53
N PRO A 574 20.92 10.78 17.45
CA PRO A 574 20.32 11.34 18.66
C PRO A 574 19.56 12.66 18.44
N SER A 575 19.55 13.20 17.22
CA SER A 575 18.95 14.51 16.91
C SER A 575 17.50 14.66 17.38
N PRO A 576 16.59 13.68 17.18
CA PRO A 576 15.20 13.80 17.63
C PRO A 576 15.09 13.93 19.15
N LEU A 577 15.91 13.18 19.90
CA LEU A 577 15.94 13.25 21.37
C LEU A 577 16.49 14.61 21.85
N ILE A 578 17.49 15.15 21.16
CA ILE A 578 18.05 16.49 21.43
C ILE A 578 17.00 17.58 21.21
N VAL A 579 16.25 17.51 20.09
CA VAL A 579 15.16 18.44 19.79
C VAL A 579 14.07 18.35 20.87
N SER A 580 13.66 17.13 21.23
CA SER A 580 12.68 16.94 22.30
C SER A 580 13.14 17.53 23.63
N PHE A 581 14.42 17.40 23.97
CA PHE A 581 15.00 18.04 25.16
C PHE A 581 15.00 19.56 25.08
N ARG A 582 15.36 20.13 23.92
CA ARG A 582 15.30 21.57 23.67
C ARG A 582 13.88 22.10 23.85
N ASP A 583 12.90 21.43 23.29
CA ASP A 583 11.49 21.81 23.46
C ASP A 583 11.09 21.77 24.93
N THR A 584 11.48 20.71 25.64
CA THR A 584 11.23 20.54 27.08
C THR A 584 11.87 21.65 27.94
N LEU A 585 13.03 22.19 27.53
CA LEU A 585 13.65 23.36 28.16
C LEU A 585 12.78 24.61 28.04
N THR A 586 11.92 24.74 27.03
CA THR A 586 11.06 25.94 26.87
C THR A 586 9.76 25.86 27.67
N LEU A 587 9.31 24.66 28.03
CA LEU A 587 8.02 24.44 28.71
C LEU A 587 7.99 24.96 30.15
N ASP A 588 6.87 25.54 30.57
CA ASP A 588 6.65 25.94 31.98
C ASP A 588 6.11 24.78 32.85
N GLU A 589 6.03 25.00 34.17
CA GLU A 589 5.56 23.98 35.14
C GLU A 589 4.12 23.49 34.92
N ALA A 590 3.29 24.18 34.13
CA ALA A 590 1.95 23.70 33.80
C ALA A 590 2.01 22.40 32.97
N PHE A 591 3.12 22.17 32.26
CA PHE A 591 3.39 20.96 31.47
C PHE A 591 4.14 19.88 32.25
N SER A 592 4.34 20.06 33.57
CA SER A 592 5.04 19.09 34.41
C SER A 592 4.39 17.70 34.36
N PRO A 593 5.14 16.64 34.05
CA PRO A 593 4.62 15.28 34.12
C PRO A 593 4.05 14.94 35.50
N GLU A 594 4.66 15.44 36.57
CA GLU A 594 4.17 15.23 37.94
C GLU A 594 2.85 15.95 38.22
N SER A 595 2.66 17.17 37.70
CA SER A 595 1.39 17.89 37.87
C SER A 595 0.25 17.17 37.14
N GLY A 596 0.51 16.67 35.93
CA GLY A 596 -0.42 15.83 35.17
C GLY A 596 -0.78 14.53 35.92
N LYS A 597 0.22 13.82 36.45
CA LYS A 597 0.00 12.59 37.26
C LYS A 597 -0.87 12.87 38.48
N ARG A 598 -0.59 13.93 39.24
CA ARG A 598 -1.38 14.32 40.43
C ARG A 598 -2.82 14.64 40.07
N LYS A 599 -3.05 15.38 38.98
CA LYS A 599 -4.40 15.71 38.50
C LYS A 599 -5.19 14.46 38.15
N LEU A 600 -4.62 13.56 37.36
CA LEU A 600 -5.28 12.32 36.97
C LEU A 600 -5.55 11.40 38.17
N HIS A 601 -4.61 11.32 39.13
CA HIS A 601 -4.82 10.56 40.36
C HIS A 601 -5.91 11.18 41.25
N SER A 602 -5.98 12.50 41.35
CA SER A 602 -7.05 13.20 42.07
C SER A 602 -8.42 12.94 41.45
N ASN A 603 -8.51 12.94 40.11
CA ASN A 603 -9.74 12.58 39.40
C ASN A 603 -10.17 11.14 39.70
N TYR A 604 -9.22 10.20 39.67
CA TYR A 604 -9.46 8.80 40.02
C TYR A 604 -10.05 8.64 41.44
N LEU A 605 -9.44 9.29 42.44
CA LEU A 605 -9.92 9.23 43.83
C LEU A 605 -11.31 9.85 43.97
N LYS A 606 -11.53 11.00 43.34
CA LYS A 606 -12.82 11.68 43.35
C LYS A 606 -13.92 10.82 42.70
N ALA A 607 -13.63 10.20 41.55
CA ALA A 607 -14.56 9.30 40.88
C ALA A 607 -14.96 8.13 41.80
N LEU A 608 -14.02 7.54 42.53
CA LEU A 608 -14.33 6.48 43.50
C LEU A 608 -15.15 6.97 44.69
N GLU A 609 -14.86 8.17 45.20
CA GLU A 609 -15.62 8.80 46.27
C GLU A 609 -17.07 9.08 45.84
N ASP A 610 -17.27 9.66 44.66
CA ASP A 610 -18.58 9.96 44.10
C ASP A 610 -19.40 8.68 43.87
N ILE A 611 -18.77 7.60 43.41
CA ILE A 611 -19.40 6.27 43.29
C ILE A 611 -19.74 5.71 44.68
N GLN A 612 -18.86 5.85 45.66
CA GLN A 612 -19.11 5.37 47.01
C GLN A 612 -20.28 6.11 47.67
N LEU A 613 -20.40 7.42 47.47
CA LEU A 613 -21.48 8.24 47.99
C LEU A 613 -22.81 7.93 47.30
N SER A 614 -22.81 7.72 45.98
CA SER A 614 -24.03 7.50 45.19
C SER A 614 -24.54 6.06 45.19
N GLN A 615 -23.65 5.07 45.18
CA GLN A 615 -23.96 3.64 44.97
C GLN A 615 -23.47 2.73 46.09
N GLY A 616 -22.79 3.28 47.09
CA GLY A 616 -22.33 2.57 48.27
C GLY A 616 -20.97 1.88 48.09
N ARG A 617 -20.30 1.65 49.23
CA ARG A 617 -18.92 1.12 49.31
C ARG A 617 -18.70 -0.21 48.59
N LYS A 618 -19.69 -1.11 48.61
CA LYS A 618 -19.56 -2.43 47.93
C LYS A 618 -19.43 -2.29 46.42
N VAL A 619 -20.17 -1.35 45.81
CA VAL A 619 -20.10 -1.07 44.37
C VAL A 619 -18.77 -0.39 44.05
N ALA A 620 -18.40 0.64 44.82
CA ALA A 620 -17.13 1.35 44.66
C ALA A 620 -15.92 0.39 44.70
N ASN A 621 -15.82 -0.48 45.71
CA ASN A 621 -14.73 -1.46 45.80
C ASN A 621 -14.69 -2.40 44.58
N LYS A 622 -15.85 -2.88 44.13
CA LYS A 622 -15.93 -3.78 42.96
C LYS A 622 -15.51 -3.09 41.66
N LEU A 623 -15.85 -1.82 41.50
CA LEU A 623 -15.45 -1.03 40.33
C LEU A 623 -13.97 -0.66 40.40
N GLN A 624 -13.45 -0.36 41.59
CA GLN A 624 -12.03 -0.16 41.85
C GLN A 624 -11.20 -1.38 41.43
N GLU A 625 -11.56 -2.58 41.90
CA GLU A 625 -10.87 -3.82 41.53
C GLU A 625 -10.83 -4.03 40.00
N LYS A 626 -11.93 -3.71 39.30
CA LYS A 626 -12.01 -3.77 37.84
C LYS A 626 -11.15 -2.72 37.15
N ALA A 627 -11.16 -1.49 37.66
CA ALA A 627 -10.35 -0.41 37.14
C ALA A 627 -8.85 -0.72 37.31
N GLU A 628 -8.43 -1.17 38.49
CA GLU A 628 -7.07 -1.60 38.78
C GLU A 628 -6.62 -2.77 37.89
N GLN A 629 -7.53 -3.72 37.61
CA GLN A 629 -7.26 -4.78 36.66
C GLN A 629 -6.99 -4.23 35.25
N ILE A 630 -7.84 -3.33 34.73
CA ILE A 630 -7.63 -2.69 33.41
C ILE A 630 -6.30 -1.93 33.39
N ARG A 631 -6.03 -1.12 34.42
CA ARG A 631 -4.80 -0.32 34.53
C ARG A 631 -3.55 -1.20 34.53
N SER A 632 -3.57 -2.30 35.27
CA SER A 632 -2.48 -3.28 35.28
C SER A 632 -2.26 -3.88 33.89
N MET A 633 -3.34 -4.26 33.21
CA MET A 633 -3.27 -4.84 31.86
C MET A 633 -2.71 -3.85 30.82
N LEU A 634 -3.10 -2.57 30.91
CA LEU A 634 -2.55 -1.51 30.08
C LEU A 634 -1.07 -1.24 30.37
N TRP A 635 -0.68 -1.16 31.65
CA TRP A 635 0.72 -0.95 32.02
C TRP A 635 1.62 -2.06 31.50
N TRP A 636 1.22 -3.33 31.68
CA TRP A 636 1.99 -4.47 31.19
C TRP A 636 2.07 -4.56 29.66
N ARG A 637 1.05 -4.06 28.94
CA ARG A 637 1.11 -3.94 27.48
C ARG A 637 2.25 -3.01 27.07
N GLU A 638 2.37 -1.86 27.73
CA GLU A 638 3.43 -0.89 27.43
C GLU A 638 4.81 -1.40 27.83
N GLU A 639 4.93 -2.12 28.96
CA GLU A 639 6.21 -2.74 29.33
C GLU A 639 6.68 -3.77 28.32
N PHE A 640 5.78 -4.65 27.84
CA PHE A 640 6.16 -5.63 26.82
C PHE A 640 6.38 -5.00 25.46
N ARG A 641 5.69 -3.89 25.13
CA ARG A 641 5.98 -3.10 23.94
C ARG A 641 7.42 -2.60 23.95
N ASP A 642 7.83 -1.93 25.03
CA ASP A 642 9.21 -1.42 25.17
C ASP A 642 10.26 -2.53 25.07
N ILE A 643 9.99 -3.68 25.68
CA ILE A 643 10.87 -4.86 25.56
C ILE A 643 10.92 -5.36 24.12
N SER A 644 9.78 -5.43 23.42
CA SER A 644 9.71 -5.81 22.01
C SER A 644 10.50 -4.84 21.12
N THR A 645 10.36 -3.53 21.33
CA THR A 645 11.12 -2.49 20.61
C THR A 645 12.62 -2.69 20.72
N ARG A 646 13.15 -3.18 21.85
CA ARG A 646 14.60 -3.47 21.98
C ARG A 646 15.10 -4.59 21.06
N TYR A 647 14.23 -5.50 20.63
CA TYR A 647 14.61 -6.63 19.75
C TYR A 647 14.50 -6.30 18.27
N TYR A 648 13.78 -5.23 17.92
CA TYR A 648 13.88 -4.59 16.61
C TYR A 648 15.23 -3.90 16.49
#